data_AF-A0AAP0P6M0-F1
#
_entry.id   AF-A0AAP0P6M0-F1
#
_cell.length_a   1.000
_cell.length_b   1.000
_cell.length_c   1.000
_cell.angle_alpha   90.00
_cell.angle_beta   90.00
_cell.angle_gamma   90.00
#
_symmetry.space_group_name_H-M   'P 1'
#
loop_
_entity.id
_entity.type
_entity.pdbx_description
1 polymer ?
#
loop_
_entity_poly.entity_id
_entity_poly.type
_entity_poly.pdbx_seq_one_letter_code
_entity_poly.pdbx_strand_id
1 'polypeptide(L)'
;MSGHDSKYFSTTKKGEIPELKDELNSQYKDKKRDAVKKVIAAMTVGKDVSSLFTDVVNCMQTENLELKKLVYLYLINYAKSQPDLAILAVNTFVKDSQDPNPLIRALAVRTMGCIRVDKITEYLCDPLQRCLKDDDPYVRKTAAICVAKLYDINAELVEDRGFLDTLKDLISDNNPMVVANAVAALAEIQENSGRPIFEITSQTLSKLLTALNECTEWGQVFILDALSRYKAADAREAENIVERVTPRLQHANCAVVLSAVKMILQQMELITSTDVVRNLCKKMAPPLVTLLSAEPEIQYVALRNINLIVQRRPTILAHEIKVFFCKYNDPIYVKMEKLEIMIKLASDRNIDQVLLEFKEYATEVDVDFVRKAVRAIGRCAIKLERAAERCISVLLELIKIKVNYVVQEAIIVIKDIFRRYPNTYESIIATLCESLDTLDEPEAKASMIWIIGEYAERIDNADELLESFLESFPEEPAMVQLQLLTATVKLFLKKPTEGPQQMIQVVLNNATVETDNPDLRDRAYIYWRLLSTDPEAAKDVVLAEKPVISDDSNQLDPSLLDELLANIATLSSVYHKPPEAFVTRVKTTVQRSEDEEYADVGETGYSDSAGRAIDSSGTAATSSVNAATKQPAPAPTSPAPPVAVPDLLGDLIGLDNAIVPVDEPTTATGPPLPVLLPASTGQGLQISAQLTRRDGQIFYDMMFENNAQIPLDGFMIQFNKNAFGLAAGGPLQVPQLQPGSSARVLLPMVLFQNISPGLPNSLLQVAVKNNQQPVWYFSDKISLLVLFTEDGRMERTNFLETWKSLPDSNEVVKDLPSVVVNSVEATLDRLAASNMFFIAKRRHANQEVLYLSAKIPRGTPVLIELTAVIGIAGVKCAIKTPNPEMAPLFFESVEALLKG
;
A
#
# COMPACT_ATOMS: atom_id res chain seq x y z
N MET A 1 -5.20 1.38 -27.16
CA MET A 1 -5.59 2.65 -27.81
C MET A 1 -4.66 2.92 -28.97
N SER A 2 -5.17 3.23 -30.16
CA SER A 2 -4.30 3.63 -31.28
C SER A 2 -3.75 5.04 -31.02
N GLY A 3 -2.54 5.35 -31.49
CA GLY A 3 -1.89 6.66 -31.27
C GLY A 3 -2.65 7.87 -31.83
N HIS A 4 -3.78 7.67 -32.51
CA HIS A 4 -4.65 8.74 -33.03
C HIS A 4 -5.66 9.28 -32.02
N ASP A 5 -5.97 8.57 -30.93
CA ASP A 5 -6.99 8.99 -29.95
C ASP A 5 -6.44 9.99 -28.89
N SER A 6 -5.12 10.16 -28.78
CA SER A 6 -4.47 11.10 -27.86
C SER A 6 -4.84 12.57 -28.15
N LYS A 7 -5.17 12.89 -29.41
CA LYS A 7 -5.59 14.24 -29.84
C LYS A 7 -6.88 14.73 -29.17
N TYR A 8 -7.69 13.82 -28.63
CA TYR A 8 -8.97 14.16 -28.00
C TYR A 8 -8.81 14.63 -26.54
N PHE A 9 -7.63 14.42 -25.93
CA PHE A 9 -7.34 14.78 -24.53
C PHE A 9 -6.60 16.12 -24.38
N SER A 10 -6.17 16.76 -25.47
CA SER A 10 -5.37 18.00 -25.46
C SER A 10 -6.19 19.30 -25.60
N THR A 11 -7.50 19.20 -25.83
CA THR A 11 -8.37 20.37 -26.06
C THR A 11 -9.00 20.84 -24.75
N THR A 12 -8.41 21.90 -24.19
CA THR A 12 -8.90 22.65 -23.02
C THR A 12 -9.03 24.13 -23.35
N LYS A 13 -9.89 24.48 -24.31
CA LYS A 13 -10.27 25.87 -24.63
C LYS A 13 -11.68 26.18 -24.12
N LYS A 14 -11.88 27.39 -23.57
CA LYS A 14 -13.20 27.94 -23.27
C LYS A 14 -13.98 28.13 -24.59
N GLY A 15 -15.11 27.44 -24.76
CA GLY A 15 -15.95 27.49 -25.97
C GLY A 15 -16.26 26.14 -26.64
N GLU A 16 -15.69 25.03 -26.14
CA GLU A 16 -15.82 23.69 -26.76
C GLU A 16 -17.22 23.07 -26.64
N ILE A 17 -18.00 23.36 -25.59
CA ILE A 17 -19.31 22.70 -25.38
C ILE A 17 -20.32 23.05 -26.49
N PRO A 18 -20.47 24.32 -26.92
CA PRO A 18 -21.27 24.66 -28.09
C PRO A 18 -20.79 23.98 -29.38
N GLU A 19 -19.47 23.93 -29.62
CA GLU A 19 -18.90 23.27 -30.80
C GLU A 19 -19.20 21.76 -30.80
N LEU A 20 -19.04 21.10 -29.65
CA LEU A 20 -19.41 19.70 -29.47
C LEU A 20 -20.90 19.47 -29.71
N LYS A 21 -21.76 20.40 -29.28
CA LYS A 21 -23.21 20.32 -29.54
C LYS A 21 -23.51 20.36 -31.04
N ASP A 22 -22.83 21.21 -31.79
CA ASP A 22 -22.97 21.28 -33.25
C ASP A 22 -22.41 20.02 -33.93
N GLU A 23 -21.27 19.50 -33.47
CA GLU A 23 -20.68 18.27 -34.00
C GLU A 23 -21.52 17.02 -33.71
N LEU A 24 -22.18 16.94 -32.55
CA LEU A 24 -23.10 15.84 -32.17
C LEU A 24 -24.37 15.84 -33.04
N ASN A 25 -24.83 17.03 -33.43
CA ASN A 25 -26.01 17.20 -34.30
C ASN A 25 -25.68 17.14 -35.80
N SER A 26 -24.41 16.98 -36.18
CA SER A 26 -23.95 16.83 -37.56
C SER A 26 -24.58 15.62 -38.26
N GLN A 27 -24.88 15.72 -39.56
CA GLN A 27 -25.38 14.58 -40.35
C GLN A 27 -24.30 13.52 -40.64
N TYR A 28 -23.02 13.89 -40.52
CA TYR A 28 -21.89 13.00 -40.80
C TYR A 28 -21.59 12.08 -39.60
N LYS A 29 -21.69 10.75 -39.80
CA LYS A 29 -21.48 9.72 -38.76
C LYS A 29 -20.09 9.79 -38.13
N ASP A 30 -19.04 10.05 -38.91
CA ASP A 30 -17.66 10.17 -38.39
C ASP A 30 -17.49 11.36 -37.45
N LYS A 31 -18.11 12.51 -37.78
CA LYS A 31 -18.09 13.69 -36.91
C LYS A 31 -18.80 13.43 -35.59
N LYS A 32 -19.95 12.72 -35.61
CA LYS A 32 -20.64 12.31 -34.37
C LYS A 32 -19.77 11.40 -33.52
N ARG A 33 -19.08 10.42 -34.12
CA ARG A 33 -18.18 9.52 -33.39
C ARG A 33 -17.05 10.30 -32.72
N ASP A 34 -16.39 11.17 -33.46
CA ASP A 34 -15.28 11.96 -32.94
C ASP A 34 -15.75 12.96 -31.86
N ALA A 35 -16.95 13.54 -32.02
CA ALA A 35 -17.58 14.39 -31.01
C ALA A 35 -17.87 13.62 -29.71
N VAL A 36 -18.47 12.42 -29.79
CA VAL A 36 -18.70 11.58 -28.61
C VAL A 36 -17.37 11.18 -27.94
N LYS A 37 -16.32 10.89 -28.71
CA LYS A 37 -14.97 10.65 -28.15
C LYS A 37 -14.44 11.86 -27.38
N LYS A 38 -14.58 13.08 -27.93
CA LYS A 38 -14.23 14.33 -27.22
C LYS A 38 -15.07 14.53 -25.95
N VAL A 39 -16.36 14.21 -25.98
CA VAL A 39 -17.24 14.28 -24.80
C VAL A 39 -16.78 13.31 -23.71
N ILE A 40 -16.43 12.07 -24.07
CA ILE A 40 -15.89 11.08 -23.11
C ILE A 40 -14.51 11.52 -22.59
N ALA A 41 -13.66 12.12 -23.43
CA ALA A 41 -12.40 12.70 -22.98
C ALA A 41 -12.63 13.86 -21.98
N ALA A 42 -13.57 14.75 -22.25
CA ALA A 42 -13.95 15.80 -21.30
C ALA A 42 -14.49 15.23 -19.98
N MET A 43 -15.31 14.17 -20.04
CA MET A 43 -15.82 13.46 -18.87
C MET A 43 -14.70 12.81 -18.04
N THR A 44 -13.69 12.20 -18.68
CA THR A 44 -12.56 11.57 -17.96
C THR A 44 -11.62 12.59 -17.32
N VAL A 45 -11.53 13.81 -17.86
CA VAL A 45 -10.82 14.97 -17.25
C VAL A 45 -11.64 15.62 -16.12
N GLY A 46 -12.89 15.20 -15.90
CA GLY A 46 -13.77 15.73 -14.85
C GLY A 46 -14.48 17.04 -15.22
N LYS A 47 -14.56 17.41 -16.51
CA LYS A 47 -15.40 18.51 -16.97
C LYS A 47 -16.86 18.07 -16.99
N ASP A 48 -17.75 18.94 -16.51
CA ASP A 48 -19.19 18.71 -16.62
C ASP A 48 -19.64 18.87 -18.08
N VAL A 49 -20.15 17.78 -18.65
CA VAL A 49 -20.72 17.70 -20.01
C VAL A 49 -22.20 17.32 -19.97
N SER A 50 -22.87 17.50 -18.82
CA SER A 50 -24.30 17.22 -18.63
C SER A 50 -25.22 18.07 -19.53
N SER A 51 -24.77 19.23 -19.99
CA SER A 51 -25.53 20.08 -20.93
C SER A 51 -25.72 19.46 -22.31
N LEU A 52 -24.94 18.43 -22.65
CA LEU A 52 -24.98 17.71 -23.93
C LEU A 52 -25.87 16.46 -23.87
N PHE A 53 -26.56 16.22 -22.75
CA PHE A 53 -27.25 14.95 -22.50
C PHE A 53 -28.25 14.58 -23.60
N THR A 54 -29.11 15.52 -23.99
CA THR A 54 -30.09 15.31 -25.06
C THR A 54 -29.42 15.04 -26.41
N ASP A 55 -28.32 15.73 -26.71
CA ASP A 55 -27.58 15.60 -27.96
C ASP A 55 -26.86 14.24 -28.04
N VAL A 56 -26.34 13.75 -26.91
CA VAL A 56 -25.69 12.43 -26.80
C VAL A 56 -26.74 11.30 -26.85
N VAL A 57 -27.89 11.45 -26.20
CA VAL A 57 -28.98 10.46 -26.26
C VAL A 57 -29.52 10.32 -27.69
N ASN A 58 -29.60 11.42 -28.45
CA ASN A 58 -29.96 11.37 -29.87
C ASN A 58 -28.97 10.58 -30.73
N CYS A 59 -27.71 10.46 -30.29
CA CYS A 59 -26.69 9.65 -30.96
C CYS A 59 -26.78 8.15 -30.61
N MET A 60 -27.67 7.75 -29.68
CA MET A 60 -27.82 6.37 -29.21
C MET A 60 -28.41 5.44 -30.28
N GLN A 61 -29.27 5.96 -31.16
CA GLN A 61 -29.88 5.20 -32.26
C GLN A 61 -28.88 5.01 -33.42
N THR A 62 -27.91 4.12 -33.21
CA THR A 62 -26.87 3.78 -34.18
C THR A 62 -26.62 2.28 -34.20
N GLU A 63 -26.25 1.76 -35.37
CA GLU A 63 -25.81 0.38 -35.55
C GLU A 63 -24.32 0.19 -35.22
N ASN A 64 -23.57 1.29 -35.08
CA ASN A 64 -22.16 1.22 -34.72
C ASN A 64 -21.98 0.90 -33.23
N LEU A 65 -21.46 -0.29 -32.94
CA LEU A 65 -21.22 -0.80 -31.59
C LEU A 65 -20.24 0.07 -30.78
N GLU A 66 -19.21 0.64 -31.40
CA GLU A 66 -18.24 1.53 -30.73
C GLU A 66 -18.95 2.79 -30.23
N LEU A 67 -19.73 3.44 -31.10
CA LEU A 67 -20.47 4.64 -30.73
C LEU A 67 -21.52 4.34 -29.65
N LYS A 68 -22.24 3.22 -29.78
CA LYS A 68 -23.23 2.78 -28.79
C LYS A 68 -22.59 2.56 -27.41
N LYS A 69 -21.42 1.91 -27.34
CA LYS A 69 -20.66 1.73 -26.09
C LYS A 69 -20.28 3.06 -25.43
N LEU A 70 -19.81 4.03 -26.21
CA LEU A 70 -19.43 5.35 -25.69
C LEU A 70 -20.65 6.12 -25.16
N VAL A 71 -21.76 6.12 -25.92
CA VAL A 71 -23.02 6.74 -25.49
C VAL A 71 -23.52 6.09 -24.20
N TYR A 72 -23.52 4.75 -24.12
CA TYR A 72 -23.96 4.03 -22.92
C TYR A 72 -23.08 4.35 -21.70
N LEU A 73 -21.76 4.47 -21.87
CA LEU A 73 -20.85 4.87 -20.81
C LEU A 73 -21.17 6.28 -20.30
N TYR A 74 -21.45 7.23 -21.20
CA TYR A 74 -21.89 8.58 -20.84
C TYR A 74 -23.20 8.54 -20.02
N LEU A 75 -24.19 7.76 -20.47
CA LEU A 75 -25.47 7.65 -19.77
C LEU A 75 -25.31 7.09 -18.35
N ILE A 76 -24.48 6.06 -18.14
CA ILE A 76 -24.26 5.49 -16.79
C ILE A 76 -23.80 6.55 -15.79
N ASN A 77 -22.93 7.46 -16.22
CA ASN A 77 -22.35 8.48 -15.35
C ASN A 77 -23.29 9.67 -15.11
N TYR A 78 -24.00 10.14 -16.15
CA TYR A 78 -24.82 11.36 -16.07
C TYR A 78 -26.31 11.12 -15.81
N ALA A 79 -26.83 9.89 -15.95
CA ALA A 79 -28.25 9.59 -15.75
C ALA A 79 -28.73 9.89 -14.32
N LYS A 80 -27.86 9.75 -13.30
CA LYS A 80 -28.18 10.12 -11.92
C LYS A 80 -28.44 11.61 -11.74
N SER A 81 -27.70 12.45 -12.47
CA SER A 81 -27.83 13.91 -12.42
C SER A 81 -29.04 14.41 -13.21
N GLN A 82 -29.54 13.63 -14.18
CA GLN A 82 -30.67 13.99 -15.04
C GLN A 82 -31.63 12.79 -15.24
N PRO A 83 -32.39 12.38 -14.21
CA PRO A 83 -33.21 11.18 -14.25
C PRO A 83 -34.39 11.27 -15.23
N ASP A 84 -35.01 12.43 -15.39
CA ASP A 84 -36.17 12.59 -16.28
C ASP A 84 -35.80 12.48 -17.76
N LEU A 85 -34.61 12.98 -18.15
CA LEU A 85 -34.11 12.84 -19.52
C LEU A 85 -33.62 11.41 -19.80
N ALA A 86 -33.16 10.68 -18.79
CA ALA A 86 -32.73 9.29 -18.95
C ALA A 86 -33.88 8.36 -19.39
N ILE A 87 -35.14 8.73 -19.11
CA ILE A 87 -36.33 7.98 -19.58
C ILE A 87 -36.37 7.90 -21.11
N LEU A 88 -35.87 8.92 -21.83
CA LEU A 88 -35.82 8.93 -23.29
C LEU A 88 -34.98 7.78 -23.86
N ALA A 89 -34.01 7.27 -23.09
CA ALA A 89 -33.14 6.18 -23.49
C ALA A 89 -33.76 4.79 -23.26
N VAL A 90 -34.78 4.67 -22.39
CA VAL A 90 -35.42 3.38 -22.03
C VAL A 90 -35.96 2.65 -23.25
N ASN A 91 -36.67 3.36 -24.13
CA ASN A 91 -37.22 2.77 -25.35
C ASN A 91 -36.12 2.20 -26.25
N THR A 92 -34.98 2.88 -26.33
CA THR A 92 -33.83 2.41 -27.11
C THR A 92 -33.18 1.20 -26.45
N PHE A 93 -33.06 1.16 -25.11
CA PHE A 93 -32.56 -0.03 -24.42
C PHE A 93 -33.47 -1.25 -24.57
N VAL A 94 -34.79 -1.08 -24.48
CA VAL A 94 -35.76 -2.18 -24.68
C VAL A 94 -35.74 -2.71 -26.12
N LYS A 95 -35.48 -1.83 -27.09
CA LYS A 95 -35.26 -2.23 -28.48
C LYS A 95 -33.93 -2.97 -28.64
N ASP A 96 -32.85 -2.44 -28.07
CA ASP A 96 -31.51 -3.03 -28.13
C ASP A 96 -31.42 -4.37 -27.38
N SER A 97 -32.24 -4.58 -26.34
CA SER A 97 -32.34 -5.88 -25.65
C SER A 97 -32.96 -6.99 -26.52
N GLN A 98 -33.54 -6.64 -27.67
CA GLN A 98 -34.15 -7.57 -28.63
C GLN A 98 -33.38 -7.57 -29.96
N ASP A 99 -32.20 -6.94 -30.01
CA ASP A 99 -31.37 -6.89 -31.20
C ASP A 99 -30.88 -8.31 -31.57
N PRO A 100 -30.77 -8.66 -32.87
CA PRO A 100 -30.21 -9.95 -33.29
C PRO A 100 -28.80 -10.23 -32.75
N ASN A 101 -28.00 -9.18 -32.51
CA ASN A 101 -26.65 -9.31 -32.00
C ASN A 101 -26.64 -9.52 -30.46
N PRO A 102 -26.15 -10.68 -29.96
CA PRO A 102 -26.11 -10.97 -28.53
C PRO A 102 -25.25 -9.96 -27.74
N LEU A 103 -24.21 -9.39 -28.36
CA LEU A 103 -23.37 -8.38 -27.72
C LEU A 103 -24.13 -7.08 -27.45
N ILE A 104 -25.05 -6.70 -28.34
CA ILE A 104 -25.90 -5.51 -28.18
C ILE A 104 -26.96 -5.79 -27.09
N ARG A 105 -27.59 -6.97 -27.11
CA ARG A 105 -28.56 -7.38 -26.07
C ARG A 105 -27.95 -7.34 -24.68
N ALA A 106 -26.81 -8.01 -24.50
CA ALA A 106 -26.08 -8.06 -23.23
C ALA A 106 -25.61 -6.67 -22.78
N LEU A 107 -25.13 -5.85 -23.72
CA LEU A 107 -24.69 -4.48 -23.43
C LEU A 107 -25.86 -3.61 -22.95
N ALA A 108 -27.04 -3.71 -23.57
CA ALA A 108 -28.24 -2.98 -23.17
C ALA A 108 -28.69 -3.33 -21.75
N VAL A 109 -28.85 -4.63 -21.44
CA VAL A 109 -29.26 -5.09 -20.11
C VAL A 109 -28.23 -4.73 -19.05
N ARG A 110 -26.94 -4.89 -19.33
CA ARG A 110 -25.86 -4.51 -18.41
C ARG A 110 -25.87 -3.01 -18.11
N THR A 111 -26.07 -2.17 -19.13
CA THR A 111 -26.10 -0.72 -18.97
C THR A 111 -27.34 -0.28 -18.21
N MET A 112 -28.52 -0.82 -18.51
CA MET A 112 -29.74 -0.55 -17.76
C MET A 112 -29.57 -0.91 -16.27
N GLY A 113 -29.01 -2.09 -15.96
CA GLY A 113 -28.75 -2.50 -14.57
C GLY A 113 -27.69 -1.67 -13.82
N CYS A 114 -26.88 -0.87 -14.52
CA CYS A 114 -25.96 0.08 -13.89
C CYS A 114 -26.60 1.44 -13.59
N ILE A 115 -27.74 1.77 -14.21
CA ILE A 115 -28.43 3.04 -14.00
C ILE A 115 -29.31 2.92 -12.75
N ARG A 116 -28.87 3.52 -11.64
CA ARG A 116 -29.61 3.54 -10.37
C ARG A 116 -30.66 4.64 -10.35
N VAL A 117 -31.70 4.51 -11.17
CA VAL A 117 -32.86 5.41 -11.22
C VAL A 117 -34.13 4.57 -11.13
N ASP A 118 -34.92 4.74 -10.07
CA ASP A 118 -36.06 3.87 -9.74
C ASP A 118 -37.06 3.72 -10.89
N LYS A 119 -37.34 4.81 -11.60
CA LYS A 119 -38.23 4.81 -12.78
C LYS A 119 -37.75 3.89 -13.90
N ILE A 120 -36.44 3.65 -14.04
CA ILE A 120 -35.85 2.79 -15.09
C ILE A 120 -35.84 1.32 -14.66
N THR A 121 -35.73 1.07 -13.36
CA THR A 121 -35.66 -0.25 -12.74
C THR A 121 -36.84 -1.14 -13.13
N GLU A 122 -38.06 -0.61 -13.15
CA GLU A 122 -39.25 -1.37 -13.57
C GLU A 122 -39.20 -1.80 -15.05
N TYR A 123 -38.69 -0.94 -15.93
CA TYR A 123 -38.57 -1.24 -17.36
C TYR A 123 -37.46 -2.25 -17.67
N LEU A 124 -36.54 -2.50 -16.73
CA LEU A 124 -35.49 -3.52 -16.87
C LEU A 124 -36.04 -4.94 -16.68
N CYS A 125 -37.10 -5.13 -15.89
CA CYS A 125 -37.57 -6.47 -15.51
C CYS A 125 -37.89 -7.36 -16.72
N ASP A 126 -38.65 -6.85 -17.69
CA ASP A 126 -39.06 -7.67 -18.84
C ASP A 126 -37.90 -8.00 -19.79
N PRO A 127 -37.03 -7.03 -20.19
CA PRO A 127 -35.77 -7.34 -20.87
C PRO A 127 -34.91 -8.35 -20.13
N LEU A 128 -34.74 -8.19 -18.81
CA LEU A 128 -33.90 -9.05 -17.98
C LEU A 128 -34.44 -10.50 -17.96
N GLN A 129 -35.75 -10.68 -17.77
CA GLN A 129 -36.39 -11.99 -17.77
C GLN A 129 -36.18 -12.75 -19.08
N ARG A 130 -36.21 -12.06 -20.23
CA ARG A 130 -35.92 -12.65 -21.53
C ARG A 130 -34.44 -13.02 -21.65
N CYS A 131 -33.54 -12.12 -21.24
CA CYS A 131 -32.10 -12.36 -21.32
C CYS A 131 -31.59 -13.49 -20.41
N LEU A 132 -32.28 -13.77 -19.29
CA LEU A 132 -32.00 -14.96 -18.46
C LEU A 132 -32.30 -16.29 -19.18
N LYS A 133 -33.20 -16.25 -20.17
CA LYS A 133 -33.62 -17.41 -20.99
C LYS A 133 -33.12 -17.31 -22.44
N ASP A 134 -32.12 -16.47 -22.70
CA ASP A 134 -31.54 -16.27 -24.04
C ASP A 134 -30.80 -17.53 -24.49
N ASP A 135 -30.70 -17.78 -25.80
CA ASP A 135 -29.94 -18.91 -26.34
C ASP A 135 -28.43 -18.73 -26.15
N ASP A 136 -27.95 -17.48 -26.15
CA ASP A 136 -26.53 -17.15 -26.07
C ASP A 136 -26.01 -17.11 -24.61
N PRO A 137 -24.95 -17.88 -24.27
CA PRO A 137 -24.39 -17.91 -22.92
C PRO A 137 -23.83 -16.56 -22.44
N TYR A 138 -23.33 -15.70 -23.33
CA TYR A 138 -22.83 -14.38 -22.97
C TYR A 138 -23.95 -13.46 -22.49
N VAL A 139 -25.14 -13.59 -23.08
CA VAL A 139 -26.33 -12.85 -22.64
C VAL A 139 -26.80 -13.38 -21.28
N ARG A 140 -26.94 -14.70 -21.12
CA ARG A 140 -27.37 -15.32 -19.84
C ARG A 140 -26.44 -14.99 -18.69
N LYS A 141 -25.11 -15.09 -18.87
CA LYS A 141 -24.14 -14.75 -17.81
C LYS A 141 -24.21 -13.26 -17.43
N THR A 142 -24.45 -12.39 -18.40
CA THR A 142 -24.57 -10.94 -18.15
C THR A 142 -25.86 -10.61 -17.42
N ALA A 143 -26.95 -11.30 -17.78
CA ALA A 143 -28.23 -11.20 -17.10
C ALA A 143 -28.14 -11.66 -15.64
N ALA A 144 -27.43 -12.75 -15.35
CA ALA A 144 -27.22 -13.24 -13.97
C ALA A 144 -26.58 -12.17 -13.06
N ILE A 145 -25.51 -11.50 -13.52
CA ILE A 145 -24.89 -10.40 -12.77
C ILE A 145 -25.82 -9.17 -12.65
N CYS A 146 -26.64 -8.93 -13.67
CA CYS A 146 -27.62 -7.84 -13.64
C CYS A 146 -28.69 -8.08 -12.56
N VAL A 147 -29.07 -9.34 -12.27
CA VAL A 147 -29.98 -9.68 -11.17
C VAL A 147 -29.38 -9.28 -9.81
N ALA A 148 -28.10 -9.55 -9.56
CA ALA A 148 -27.43 -9.12 -8.32
C ALA A 148 -27.46 -7.58 -8.16
N LYS A 149 -27.14 -6.85 -9.24
CA LYS A 149 -27.22 -5.37 -9.24
C LYS A 149 -28.64 -4.85 -9.01
N LEU A 150 -29.64 -5.52 -9.56
CA LEU A 150 -31.04 -5.17 -9.37
C LEU A 150 -31.45 -5.40 -7.90
N TYR A 151 -30.99 -6.49 -7.29
CA TYR A 151 -31.26 -6.80 -5.88
C TYR A 151 -30.68 -5.73 -4.93
N ASP A 152 -29.49 -5.20 -5.24
CA ASP A 152 -28.88 -4.09 -4.49
C ASP A 152 -29.69 -2.78 -4.57
N ILE A 153 -30.46 -2.58 -5.64
CA ILE A 153 -31.30 -1.39 -5.85
C ILE A 153 -32.68 -1.60 -5.21
N ASN A 154 -33.34 -2.70 -5.53
CA ASN A 154 -34.67 -3.05 -5.05
C ASN A 154 -34.82 -4.58 -4.93
N ALA A 155 -34.61 -5.09 -3.71
CA ALA A 155 -34.70 -6.52 -3.41
C ALA A 155 -36.13 -7.07 -3.56
N GLU A 156 -37.16 -6.31 -3.15
CA GLU A 156 -38.57 -6.73 -3.19
C GLU A 156 -39.01 -7.03 -4.63
N LEU A 157 -38.63 -6.15 -5.58
CA LEU A 157 -38.96 -6.35 -7.00
C LEU A 157 -38.33 -7.62 -7.58
N VAL A 158 -37.14 -8.01 -7.08
CA VAL A 158 -36.45 -9.24 -7.52
C VAL A 158 -37.15 -10.49 -7.01
N GLU A 159 -37.65 -10.44 -5.77
CA GLU A 159 -38.44 -11.51 -5.16
C GLU A 159 -39.80 -11.66 -5.86
N ASP A 160 -40.54 -10.56 -6.05
CA ASP A 160 -41.88 -10.56 -6.64
C ASP A 160 -41.90 -11.07 -8.08
N ARG A 161 -40.85 -10.78 -8.86
CA ARG A 161 -40.72 -11.22 -10.25
C ARG A 161 -40.16 -12.64 -10.39
N GLY A 162 -39.75 -13.29 -9.31
CA GLY A 162 -39.21 -14.66 -9.35
C GLY A 162 -37.83 -14.77 -10.00
N PHE A 163 -37.04 -13.69 -9.99
CA PHE A 163 -35.68 -13.72 -10.57
C PHE A 163 -34.73 -14.60 -9.76
N LEU A 164 -34.94 -14.72 -8.45
CA LEU A 164 -34.14 -15.60 -7.58
C LEU A 164 -34.26 -17.06 -7.99
N ASP A 165 -35.47 -17.54 -8.29
CA ASP A 165 -35.70 -18.92 -8.72
C ASP A 165 -35.08 -19.17 -10.10
N THR A 166 -35.25 -18.21 -11.02
CA THR A 166 -34.60 -18.29 -12.34
C THR A 166 -33.06 -18.35 -12.21
N LEU A 167 -32.49 -17.59 -11.27
CA LEU A 167 -31.04 -17.59 -11.03
C LEU A 167 -30.56 -18.91 -10.41
N LYS A 168 -31.35 -19.54 -9.55
CA LYS A 168 -31.08 -20.89 -9.02
C LYS A 168 -31.12 -21.95 -10.12
N ASP A 169 -32.06 -21.84 -11.06
CA ASP A 169 -32.13 -22.74 -12.21
C ASP A 169 -30.87 -22.65 -13.10
N LEU A 170 -30.30 -21.44 -13.26
CA LEU A 170 -29.06 -21.21 -14.01
C LEU A 170 -27.81 -21.89 -13.42
N ILE A 171 -27.85 -22.37 -12.17
CA ILE A 171 -26.77 -23.20 -11.62
C ILE A 171 -26.68 -24.55 -12.36
N SER A 172 -27.77 -24.99 -12.99
CA SER A 172 -27.83 -26.22 -13.79
C SER A 172 -27.66 -25.95 -15.29
N ASP A 173 -27.15 -24.77 -15.69
CA ASP A 173 -26.89 -24.44 -17.10
C ASP A 173 -25.79 -25.34 -17.69
N ASN A 174 -25.90 -25.61 -18.99
CA ASN A 174 -24.92 -26.39 -19.73
C ASN A 174 -23.58 -25.65 -19.91
N ASN A 175 -23.58 -24.32 -19.83
CA ASN A 175 -22.38 -23.50 -19.99
C ASN A 175 -21.75 -23.14 -18.62
N PRO A 176 -20.50 -23.56 -18.35
CA PRO A 176 -19.82 -23.29 -17.08
C PRO A 176 -19.65 -21.80 -16.75
N MET A 177 -19.59 -20.91 -17.75
CA MET A 177 -19.48 -19.46 -17.50
C MET A 177 -20.78 -18.87 -16.95
N VAL A 178 -21.94 -19.41 -17.37
CA VAL A 178 -23.24 -18.99 -16.85
C VAL A 178 -23.38 -19.47 -15.41
N VAL A 179 -23.04 -20.73 -15.14
CA VAL A 179 -23.02 -21.31 -13.79
C VAL A 179 -22.14 -20.49 -12.85
N ALA A 180 -20.91 -20.17 -13.24
CA ALA A 180 -19.98 -19.38 -12.42
C ALA A 180 -20.53 -17.99 -12.06
N ASN A 181 -21.13 -17.27 -13.02
CA ASN A 181 -21.70 -15.95 -12.76
C ASN A 181 -23.02 -16.03 -11.99
N ALA A 182 -23.82 -17.09 -12.16
CA ALA A 182 -25.00 -17.34 -11.34
C ALA A 182 -24.62 -17.59 -9.87
N VAL A 183 -23.56 -18.39 -9.63
CA VAL A 183 -23.02 -18.61 -8.28
C VAL A 183 -22.48 -17.33 -7.67
N ALA A 184 -21.73 -16.52 -8.43
CA ALA A 184 -21.23 -15.23 -7.96
C ALA A 184 -22.38 -14.29 -7.56
N ALA A 185 -23.40 -14.16 -8.42
CA ALA A 185 -24.58 -13.35 -8.15
C ALA A 185 -25.35 -13.85 -6.91
N LEU A 186 -25.56 -15.16 -6.77
CA LEU A 186 -26.25 -15.73 -5.60
C LEU A 186 -25.45 -15.56 -4.30
N ALA A 187 -24.13 -15.69 -4.36
CA ALA A 187 -23.26 -15.49 -3.20
C ALA A 187 -23.30 -14.02 -2.72
N GLU A 188 -23.29 -13.06 -3.64
CA GLU A 188 -23.42 -11.63 -3.33
C GLU A 188 -24.80 -11.29 -2.77
N ILE A 189 -25.88 -11.79 -3.39
CA ILE A 189 -27.25 -11.64 -2.88
C ILE A 189 -27.39 -12.23 -1.47
N GLN A 190 -26.79 -13.40 -1.21
CA GLN A 190 -26.82 -14.04 0.11
C GLN A 190 -26.19 -13.15 1.20
N GLU A 191 -25.12 -12.42 0.88
CA GLU A 191 -24.46 -11.52 1.83
C GLU A 191 -25.29 -10.28 2.17
N ASN A 192 -26.09 -9.80 1.22
CA ASN A 192 -26.97 -8.64 1.37
C ASN A 192 -28.35 -9.01 1.95
N SER A 193 -28.74 -10.29 1.85
CA SER A 193 -30.00 -10.80 2.39
C SER A 193 -29.92 -11.20 3.86
N GLY A 194 -30.97 -10.92 4.63
CA GLY A 194 -31.13 -11.42 6.00
C GLY A 194 -31.66 -12.86 6.10
N ARG A 195 -31.97 -13.49 4.95
CA ARG A 195 -32.53 -14.85 4.86
C ARG A 195 -31.56 -15.76 4.08
N PRO A 196 -31.53 -17.06 4.34
CA PRO A 196 -30.79 -17.99 3.49
C PRO A 196 -31.49 -18.13 2.12
N ILE A 197 -30.94 -17.50 1.09
CA ILE A 197 -31.42 -17.57 -0.30
C ILE A 197 -30.66 -18.66 -1.06
N PHE A 198 -29.36 -18.81 -0.80
CA PHE A 198 -28.46 -19.71 -1.51
C PHE A 198 -27.92 -20.80 -0.59
N GLU A 199 -28.66 -21.92 -0.52
CA GLU A 199 -28.23 -23.12 0.19
C GLU A 199 -27.66 -24.16 -0.79
N ILE A 200 -26.44 -24.59 -0.53
CA ILE A 200 -25.76 -25.59 -1.37
C ILE A 200 -26.19 -26.97 -0.91
N THR A 201 -26.99 -27.65 -1.74
CA THR A 201 -27.35 -29.06 -1.53
C THR A 201 -26.27 -30.00 -2.09
N SER A 202 -26.28 -31.28 -1.71
CA SER A 202 -25.35 -32.28 -2.28
C SER A 202 -25.47 -32.42 -3.81
N GLN A 203 -26.67 -32.21 -4.37
CA GLN A 203 -26.86 -32.17 -5.83
C GLN A 203 -26.21 -30.93 -6.46
N THR A 204 -26.36 -29.77 -5.84
CA THR A 204 -25.72 -28.52 -6.26
C THR A 204 -24.20 -28.64 -6.17
N LEU A 205 -23.68 -29.19 -5.07
CA LEU A 205 -22.26 -29.48 -4.86
C LEU A 205 -21.68 -30.31 -6.02
N SER A 206 -22.32 -31.43 -6.37
CA SER A 206 -21.83 -32.28 -7.47
C SER A 206 -21.78 -31.54 -8.80
N LYS A 207 -22.78 -30.70 -9.10
CA LYS A 207 -22.83 -29.90 -10.34
C LYS A 207 -21.69 -28.87 -10.36
N LEU A 208 -21.50 -28.15 -9.25
CA LEU A 208 -20.45 -27.13 -9.12
C LEU A 208 -19.05 -27.73 -9.21
N LEU A 209 -18.81 -28.89 -8.60
CA LEU A 209 -17.53 -29.61 -8.70
C LEU A 209 -17.25 -30.10 -10.13
N THR A 210 -18.27 -30.47 -10.91
CA THR A 210 -18.10 -30.80 -12.33
C THR A 210 -17.77 -29.54 -13.14
N ALA A 211 -18.52 -28.45 -12.94
CA ALA A 211 -18.31 -27.17 -13.62
C ALA A 211 -16.92 -26.58 -13.33
N LEU A 212 -16.38 -26.80 -12.12
CA LEU A 212 -15.05 -26.33 -11.70
C LEU A 212 -13.92 -26.74 -12.67
N ASN A 213 -14.05 -27.86 -13.38
CA ASN A 213 -13.03 -28.33 -14.32
C ASN A 213 -12.98 -27.52 -15.63
N GLU A 214 -14.10 -26.93 -16.02
CA GLU A 214 -14.30 -26.27 -17.33
C GLU A 214 -14.46 -24.74 -17.20
N CYS A 215 -14.58 -24.22 -15.97
CA CYS A 215 -14.65 -22.80 -15.71
C CYS A 215 -13.32 -22.07 -15.92
N THR A 216 -13.41 -20.79 -16.27
CA THR A 216 -12.29 -19.85 -16.23
C THR A 216 -11.77 -19.68 -14.79
N GLU A 217 -10.58 -19.12 -14.63
CA GLU A 217 -9.95 -18.91 -13.32
C GLU A 217 -10.86 -18.14 -12.35
N TRP A 218 -11.50 -17.06 -12.83
CA TRP A 218 -12.50 -16.29 -12.07
C TRP A 218 -13.68 -17.14 -11.61
N GLY A 219 -14.23 -17.96 -12.52
CA GLY A 219 -15.34 -18.84 -12.18
C GLY A 219 -14.96 -19.92 -11.18
N GLN A 220 -13.73 -20.44 -11.27
CA GLN A 220 -13.22 -21.41 -10.30
C GLN A 220 -13.11 -20.80 -8.90
N VAL A 221 -12.63 -19.55 -8.78
CA VAL A 221 -12.59 -18.83 -7.48
C VAL A 221 -14.00 -18.65 -6.92
N PHE A 222 -14.96 -18.16 -7.71
CA PHE A 222 -16.34 -17.98 -7.26
C PHE A 222 -16.98 -19.28 -6.78
N ILE A 223 -16.78 -20.37 -7.52
CA ILE A 223 -17.29 -21.69 -7.14
C ILE A 223 -16.60 -22.18 -5.86
N LEU A 224 -15.28 -22.09 -5.75
CA LEU A 224 -14.55 -22.53 -4.56
C LEU A 224 -14.95 -21.73 -3.31
N ASP A 225 -15.10 -20.41 -3.44
CA ASP A 225 -15.53 -19.56 -2.34
C ASP A 225 -16.98 -19.83 -1.92
N ALA A 226 -17.89 -20.05 -2.87
CA ALA A 226 -19.25 -20.48 -2.56
C ALA A 226 -19.27 -21.83 -1.84
N LEU A 227 -18.55 -22.81 -2.39
CA LEU A 227 -18.44 -24.15 -1.82
C LEU A 227 -17.77 -24.14 -0.43
N SER A 228 -16.94 -23.14 -0.11
CA SER A 228 -16.26 -23.05 1.20
C SER A 228 -17.24 -22.84 2.36
N ARG A 229 -18.47 -22.44 2.06
CA ARG A 229 -19.57 -22.34 3.04
C ARG A 229 -20.28 -23.66 3.27
N TYR A 230 -20.09 -24.66 2.39
CA TYR A 230 -20.69 -25.98 2.52
C TYR A 230 -19.95 -26.82 3.55
N LYS A 231 -20.69 -27.32 4.54
CA LYS A 231 -20.19 -28.30 5.51
C LYS A 231 -20.58 -29.70 5.05
N ALA A 232 -19.59 -30.55 4.81
CA ALA A 232 -19.82 -31.95 4.46
C ALA A 232 -20.58 -32.67 5.58
N ALA A 233 -21.46 -33.61 5.20
CA ALA A 233 -22.26 -34.37 6.15
C ALA A 233 -21.43 -35.43 6.89
N ASP A 234 -20.44 -36.01 6.22
CA ASP A 234 -19.55 -37.02 6.78
C ASP A 234 -18.10 -36.88 6.28
N ALA A 235 -17.18 -37.61 6.93
CA ALA A 235 -15.77 -37.60 6.58
C ALA A 235 -15.51 -38.12 5.15
N ARG A 236 -16.39 -38.98 4.62
CA ARG A 236 -16.22 -39.58 3.29
C ARG A 236 -16.57 -38.60 2.17
N GLU A 237 -17.63 -37.82 2.35
CA GLU A 237 -18.00 -36.71 1.48
C GLU A 237 -16.91 -35.63 1.50
N ALA A 238 -16.38 -35.29 2.68
CA ALA A 238 -15.25 -34.37 2.81
C ALA A 238 -14.01 -34.86 2.03
N GLU A 239 -13.65 -36.14 2.14
CA GLU A 239 -12.57 -36.75 1.36
C GLU A 239 -12.84 -36.66 -0.16
N ASN A 240 -14.05 -36.99 -0.61
CA ASN A 240 -14.43 -36.91 -2.02
C ASN A 240 -14.33 -35.46 -2.55
N ILE A 241 -14.77 -34.46 -1.78
CA ILE A 241 -14.65 -33.04 -2.15
C ILE A 241 -13.17 -32.66 -2.29
N VAL A 242 -12.35 -33.03 -1.31
CA VAL A 242 -10.91 -32.73 -1.31
C VAL A 242 -10.21 -33.39 -2.51
N GLU A 243 -10.55 -34.62 -2.87
CA GLU A 243 -10.00 -35.28 -4.06
C GLU A 243 -10.33 -34.55 -5.35
N ARG A 244 -11.56 -34.01 -5.47
CA ARG A 244 -12.00 -33.21 -6.63
C ARG A 244 -11.33 -31.83 -6.71
N VAL A 245 -11.02 -31.23 -5.56
CA VAL A 245 -10.38 -29.91 -5.47
C VAL A 245 -8.86 -29.99 -5.59
N THR A 246 -8.24 -31.10 -5.19
CA THR A 246 -6.78 -31.29 -5.19
C THR A 246 -6.08 -30.88 -6.51
N PRO A 247 -6.60 -31.17 -7.72
CA PRO A 247 -5.98 -30.73 -8.96
C PRO A 247 -5.85 -29.21 -9.11
N ARG A 248 -6.68 -28.42 -8.41
CA ARG A 248 -6.63 -26.95 -8.43
C ARG A 248 -5.42 -26.37 -7.70
N LEU A 249 -4.72 -27.17 -6.89
CA LEU A 249 -3.48 -26.76 -6.24
C LEU A 249 -2.32 -26.53 -7.23
N GLN A 250 -2.38 -27.09 -8.45
CA GLN A 250 -1.35 -26.93 -9.48
C GLN A 250 -1.68 -25.81 -10.49
N HIS A 251 -2.69 -25.00 -10.19
CA HIS A 251 -3.14 -23.95 -11.09
C HIS A 251 -2.15 -22.77 -11.14
N ALA A 252 -2.02 -22.10 -12.29
CA ALA A 252 -1.09 -20.98 -12.47
C ALA A 252 -1.52 -19.75 -11.65
N ASN A 253 -2.82 -19.47 -11.61
CA ASN A 253 -3.38 -18.36 -10.83
C ASN A 253 -3.35 -18.64 -9.32
N CYS A 254 -2.71 -17.73 -8.58
CA CYS A 254 -2.51 -17.80 -7.14
C CYS A 254 -3.83 -17.73 -6.34
N ALA A 255 -4.84 -17.02 -6.84
CA ALA A 255 -6.14 -16.93 -6.18
C ALA A 255 -6.85 -18.30 -6.15
N VAL A 256 -6.82 -19.03 -7.28
CA VAL A 256 -7.38 -20.39 -7.36
C VAL A 256 -6.68 -21.33 -6.38
N VAL A 257 -5.35 -21.24 -6.26
CA VAL A 257 -4.57 -22.05 -5.32
C VAL A 257 -4.95 -21.73 -3.88
N LEU A 258 -5.04 -20.45 -3.50
CA LEU A 258 -5.42 -20.06 -2.13
C LEU A 258 -6.86 -20.45 -1.79
N SER A 259 -7.82 -20.27 -2.69
CA SER A 259 -9.21 -20.73 -2.50
C SER A 259 -9.31 -22.25 -2.41
N ALA A 260 -8.49 -23.00 -3.17
CA ALA A 260 -8.40 -24.44 -3.05
C ALA A 260 -7.80 -24.88 -1.70
N VAL A 261 -6.74 -24.21 -1.23
CA VAL A 261 -6.15 -24.45 0.11
C VAL A 261 -7.16 -24.15 1.21
N LYS A 262 -7.90 -23.04 1.13
CA LYS A 262 -8.98 -22.68 2.05
C LYS A 262 -10.02 -23.80 2.14
N MET A 263 -10.52 -24.26 1.00
CA MET A 263 -11.47 -25.37 0.93
C MET A 263 -10.93 -26.63 1.59
N ILE A 264 -9.71 -27.02 1.22
CA ILE A 264 -9.09 -28.25 1.74
C ILE A 264 -8.91 -28.14 3.26
N LEU A 265 -8.44 -27.01 3.78
CA LEU A 265 -8.26 -26.81 5.22
C LEU A 265 -9.57 -26.91 6.01
N GLN A 266 -10.66 -26.36 5.49
CA GLN A 266 -11.98 -26.45 6.14
C GLN A 266 -12.50 -27.89 6.15
N GLN A 267 -12.44 -28.60 5.01
CA GLN A 267 -12.90 -29.99 4.93
C GLN A 267 -12.01 -30.95 5.74
N MET A 268 -10.71 -30.64 5.87
CA MET A 268 -9.77 -31.42 6.68
C MET A 268 -10.11 -31.46 8.18
N GLU A 269 -10.93 -30.53 8.69
CA GLU A 269 -11.40 -30.58 10.09
C GLU A 269 -12.36 -31.76 10.34
N LEU A 270 -13.05 -32.22 9.30
CA LEU A 270 -14.03 -33.32 9.37
C LEU A 270 -13.40 -34.71 9.09
N ILE A 271 -12.17 -34.74 8.57
CA ILE A 271 -11.47 -35.99 8.22
C ILE A 271 -10.83 -36.60 9.47
N THR A 272 -11.27 -37.80 9.85
CA THR A 272 -10.78 -38.52 11.03
C THR A 272 -9.46 -39.25 10.80
N SER A 273 -9.13 -39.60 9.56
CA SER A 273 -7.91 -40.35 9.23
C SER A 273 -6.66 -39.46 9.26
N THR A 274 -5.78 -39.72 10.22
CA THR A 274 -4.52 -38.98 10.38
C THR A 274 -3.55 -39.15 9.21
N ASP A 275 -3.59 -40.30 8.52
CA ASP A 275 -2.72 -40.56 7.37
C ASP A 275 -3.16 -39.77 6.13
N VAL A 276 -4.48 -39.63 5.93
CA VAL A 276 -5.05 -38.80 4.87
C VAL A 276 -4.67 -37.33 5.11
N VAL A 277 -4.88 -36.83 6.34
CA VAL A 277 -4.50 -35.47 6.73
C VAL A 277 -3.00 -35.21 6.49
N ARG A 278 -2.12 -36.15 6.88
CA ARG A 278 -0.67 -36.04 6.64
C ARG A 278 -0.34 -35.98 5.15
N ASN A 279 -0.99 -36.80 4.33
CA ASN A 279 -0.79 -36.81 2.88
C ASN A 279 -1.29 -35.52 2.23
N LEU A 280 -2.40 -34.94 2.70
CA LEU A 280 -2.89 -33.65 2.23
C LEU A 280 -1.93 -32.51 2.57
N CYS A 281 -1.39 -32.46 3.79
CA CYS A 281 -0.35 -31.49 4.14
C CYS A 281 0.86 -31.57 3.20
N LYS A 282 1.32 -32.79 2.87
CA LYS A 282 2.42 -33.01 1.91
C LYS A 282 2.08 -32.52 0.50
N LYS A 283 0.82 -32.66 0.07
CA LYS A 283 0.36 -32.18 -1.25
C LYS A 283 0.21 -30.65 -1.31
N MET A 284 -0.14 -30.00 -0.20
CA MET A 284 -0.29 -28.54 -0.13
C MET A 284 1.04 -27.78 -0.01
N ALA A 285 2.07 -28.41 0.55
CA ALA A 285 3.36 -27.75 0.75
C ALA A 285 4.02 -27.22 -0.55
N PRO A 286 4.16 -28.01 -1.65
CA PRO A 286 4.79 -27.50 -2.87
C PRO A 286 4.05 -26.31 -3.51
N PRO A 287 2.71 -26.32 -3.67
CA PRO A 287 1.96 -25.15 -4.13
C PRO A 287 2.22 -23.89 -3.30
N LEU A 288 2.19 -24.00 -1.96
CA LEU A 288 2.46 -22.87 -1.06
C LEU A 288 3.88 -22.32 -1.24
N VAL A 289 4.86 -23.21 -1.48
CA VAL A 289 6.25 -22.82 -1.80
C VAL A 289 6.34 -22.14 -3.16
N THR A 290 5.61 -22.63 -4.18
CA THR A 290 5.59 -22.02 -5.51
C THR A 290 5.03 -20.59 -5.46
N LEU A 291 4.02 -20.31 -4.62
CA LEU A 291 3.49 -18.95 -4.43
C LEU A 291 4.57 -17.97 -3.93
N LEU A 292 5.56 -18.45 -3.18
CA LEU A 292 6.69 -17.64 -2.69
C LEU A 292 7.73 -17.32 -3.76
N SER A 293 7.59 -17.89 -4.97
CA SER A 293 8.44 -17.57 -6.13
C SER A 293 7.80 -16.55 -7.07
N ALA A 294 6.57 -16.09 -6.79
CA ALA A 294 5.85 -15.10 -7.60
C ALA A 294 6.38 -13.66 -7.41
N GLU A 295 5.66 -12.67 -7.93
CA GLU A 295 5.98 -11.25 -7.72
C GLU A 295 5.85 -10.84 -6.24
N PRO A 296 6.58 -9.82 -5.75
CA PRO A 296 6.66 -9.51 -4.31
C PRO A 296 5.30 -9.27 -3.62
N GLU A 297 4.34 -8.68 -4.32
CA GLU A 297 2.98 -8.45 -3.85
C GLU A 297 2.22 -9.77 -3.63
N ILE A 298 2.37 -10.73 -4.55
CA ILE A 298 1.78 -12.07 -4.44
C ILE A 298 2.48 -12.85 -3.34
N GLN A 299 3.81 -12.75 -3.25
CA GLN A 299 4.58 -13.36 -2.16
C GLN A 299 4.11 -12.83 -0.81
N TYR A 300 3.87 -11.52 -0.67
CA TYR A 300 3.37 -10.95 0.57
C TYR A 300 1.99 -11.51 0.93
N VAL A 301 1.04 -11.53 0.00
CA VAL A 301 -0.28 -12.13 0.23
C VAL A 301 -0.15 -13.61 0.62
N ALA A 302 0.72 -14.37 -0.07
CA ALA A 302 0.98 -15.77 0.24
C ALA A 302 1.58 -15.94 1.63
N LEU A 303 2.59 -15.15 2.02
CA LEU A 303 3.22 -15.19 3.35
C LEU A 303 2.21 -14.89 4.45
N ARG A 304 1.36 -13.87 4.28
CA ARG A 304 0.32 -13.51 5.26
C ARG A 304 -0.68 -14.64 5.47
N ASN A 305 -1.08 -15.34 4.40
CA ASN A 305 -1.95 -16.52 4.50
C ASN A 305 -1.20 -17.74 5.07
N ILE A 306 0.05 -18.00 4.65
CA ILE A 306 0.89 -19.08 5.19
C ILE A 306 1.09 -18.90 6.70
N ASN A 307 1.24 -17.67 7.18
CA ASN A 307 1.36 -17.35 8.60
C ASN A 307 0.13 -17.85 9.40
N LEU A 308 -1.08 -17.71 8.86
CA LEU A 308 -2.31 -18.27 9.45
C LEU A 308 -2.32 -19.80 9.37
N ILE A 309 -1.96 -20.36 8.22
CA ILE A 309 -1.96 -21.82 8.00
C ILE A 309 -0.97 -22.51 8.94
N VAL A 310 0.23 -21.95 9.13
CA VAL A 310 1.27 -22.48 10.02
C VAL A 310 0.85 -22.42 11.49
N GLN A 311 0.08 -21.40 11.90
CA GLN A 311 -0.47 -21.36 13.26
C GLN A 311 -1.41 -22.54 13.53
N ARG A 312 -2.26 -22.91 12.57
CA ARG A 312 -3.15 -24.05 12.73
C ARG A 312 -2.48 -25.40 12.49
N ARG A 313 -1.55 -25.48 11.54
CA ARG A 313 -0.86 -26.71 11.13
C ARG A 313 0.66 -26.47 11.08
N PRO A 314 1.37 -26.44 12.23
CA PRO A 314 2.80 -26.12 12.27
C PRO A 314 3.71 -27.05 11.47
N THR A 315 3.26 -28.28 11.20
CA THR A 315 4.06 -29.31 10.51
C THR A 315 4.00 -29.23 8.99
N ILE A 316 3.11 -28.40 8.40
CA ILE A 316 2.86 -28.37 6.95
C ILE A 316 4.12 -28.00 6.14
N LEU A 317 4.93 -27.06 6.63
CA LEU A 317 6.12 -26.52 5.95
C LEU A 317 7.40 -26.73 6.77
N ALA A 318 7.39 -27.66 7.73
CA ALA A 318 8.53 -27.88 8.64
C ALA A 318 9.83 -28.32 7.91
N HIS A 319 9.71 -28.93 6.73
CA HIS A 319 10.85 -29.36 5.92
C HIS A 319 11.34 -28.29 4.92
N GLU A 320 10.57 -27.23 4.71
CA GLU A 320 10.79 -26.23 3.65
C GLU A 320 11.32 -24.89 4.20
N ILE A 321 11.97 -24.91 5.37
CA ILE A 321 12.39 -23.68 6.07
C ILE A 321 13.29 -22.77 5.23
N LYS A 322 14.11 -23.35 4.35
CA LYS A 322 15.04 -22.60 3.48
C LYS A 322 14.34 -21.68 2.48
N VAL A 323 13.10 -21.97 2.12
CA VAL A 323 12.29 -21.13 1.21
C VAL A 323 12.01 -19.77 1.84
N PHE A 324 11.95 -19.72 3.18
CA PHE A 324 11.71 -18.50 3.94
C PHE A 324 12.96 -17.69 4.22
N PHE A 325 14.14 -18.12 3.77
CA PHE A 325 15.33 -17.27 3.88
C PHE A 325 15.15 -16.04 3.00
N CYS A 326 15.48 -14.88 3.56
CA CYS A 326 15.41 -13.58 2.93
C CYS A 326 16.49 -13.48 1.85
N LYS A 327 16.10 -13.03 0.67
CA LYS A 327 17.02 -12.70 -0.41
C LYS A 327 17.36 -11.22 -0.33
N TYR A 328 18.52 -10.83 -0.88
CA TYR A 328 18.94 -9.42 -0.91
C TYR A 328 17.94 -8.50 -1.63
N ASN A 329 17.26 -9.01 -2.66
CA ASN A 329 16.28 -8.27 -3.45
C ASN A 329 14.85 -8.32 -2.88
N ASP A 330 14.62 -9.04 -1.77
CA ASP A 330 13.30 -9.10 -1.14
C ASP A 330 12.96 -7.74 -0.50
N PRO A 331 11.77 -7.17 -0.76
CA PRO A 331 11.34 -5.97 -0.07
C PRO A 331 11.23 -6.16 1.44
N ILE A 332 11.42 -5.08 2.20
CA ILE A 332 11.41 -5.10 3.68
C ILE A 332 10.17 -5.80 4.27
N TYR A 333 8.98 -5.52 3.74
CA TYR A 333 7.73 -6.12 4.23
C TYR A 333 7.66 -7.64 3.98
N VAL A 334 8.29 -8.13 2.91
CA VAL A 334 8.42 -9.58 2.63
C VAL A 334 9.41 -10.20 3.62
N LYS A 335 10.55 -9.55 3.84
CA LYS A 335 11.56 -10.01 4.80
C LYS A 335 10.99 -10.12 6.22
N MET A 336 10.20 -9.13 6.64
CA MET A 336 9.54 -9.13 7.95
C MET A 336 8.59 -10.32 8.14
N GLU A 337 7.75 -10.63 7.15
CA GLU A 337 6.85 -11.79 7.24
C GLU A 337 7.61 -13.13 7.17
N LYS A 338 8.64 -13.22 6.33
CA LYS A 338 9.52 -14.39 6.27
C LYS A 338 10.15 -14.67 7.63
N LEU A 339 10.67 -13.62 8.29
CA LEU A 339 11.25 -13.71 9.62
C LEU A 339 10.25 -14.26 10.65
N GLU A 340 9.02 -13.75 10.67
CA GLU A 340 7.97 -14.22 11.58
C GLU A 340 7.61 -15.71 11.34
N ILE A 341 7.53 -16.13 10.08
CA ILE A 341 7.26 -17.55 9.75
C ILE A 341 8.45 -18.43 10.13
N MET A 342 9.69 -17.98 9.94
CA MET A 342 10.89 -18.72 10.36
C MET A 342 10.89 -18.99 11.86
N ILE A 343 10.51 -18.01 12.69
CA ILE A 343 10.38 -18.20 14.15
C ILE A 343 9.33 -19.28 14.46
N LYS A 344 8.18 -19.27 13.76
CA LYS A 344 7.11 -20.27 13.95
C LYS A 344 7.56 -21.67 13.53
N LEU A 345 8.30 -21.80 12.43
CA LEU A 345 8.84 -23.07 11.91
C LEU A 345 10.14 -23.54 12.60
N ALA A 346 10.77 -22.69 13.41
CA ALA A 346 11.98 -23.05 14.16
C ALA A 346 11.70 -24.21 15.12
N SER A 347 12.59 -25.20 15.08
CA SER A 347 12.58 -26.43 15.87
C SER A 347 14.01 -26.83 16.26
N ASP A 348 14.16 -27.75 17.21
CA ASP A 348 15.48 -28.26 17.63
C ASP A 348 16.34 -28.81 16.47
N ARG A 349 15.71 -29.21 15.36
CA ARG A 349 16.40 -29.82 14.20
C ARG A 349 17.02 -28.79 13.25
N ASN A 350 16.43 -27.60 13.15
CA ASN A 350 16.80 -26.60 12.15
C ASN A 350 17.35 -25.30 12.77
N ILE A 351 17.33 -25.18 14.09
CA ILE A 351 17.69 -23.95 14.80
C ILE A 351 19.09 -23.44 14.48
N ASP A 352 20.07 -24.31 14.27
CA ASP A 352 21.44 -23.88 13.92
C ASP A 352 21.49 -23.13 12.58
N GLN A 353 20.72 -23.59 11.58
CA GLN A 353 20.63 -22.92 10.28
C GLN A 353 19.88 -21.59 10.42
N VAL A 354 18.79 -21.56 11.21
CA VAL A 354 18.01 -20.35 11.45
C VAL A 354 18.82 -19.29 12.18
N LEU A 355 19.59 -19.67 13.21
CA LEU A 355 20.41 -18.73 13.98
C LEU A 355 21.57 -18.17 13.16
N LEU A 356 22.20 -18.99 12.32
CA LEU A 356 23.24 -18.52 11.40
C LEU A 356 22.69 -17.41 10.48
N GLU A 357 21.51 -17.64 9.94
CA GLU A 357 20.83 -16.71 9.05
C GLU A 357 20.37 -15.43 9.79
N PHE A 358 19.77 -15.56 10.98
CA PHE A 358 19.38 -14.39 11.79
C PHE A 358 20.58 -13.56 12.23
N LYS A 359 21.73 -14.19 12.47
CA LYS A 359 22.98 -13.48 12.76
C LYS A 359 23.43 -12.65 11.56
N GLU A 360 23.32 -13.18 10.34
CA GLU A 360 23.62 -12.42 9.11
C GLU A 360 22.64 -11.26 8.93
N TYR A 361 21.35 -11.48 9.17
CA TYR A 361 20.32 -10.42 9.12
C TYR A 361 20.54 -9.31 10.14
N ALA A 362 21.09 -9.64 11.31
CA ALA A 362 21.45 -8.66 12.33
C ALA A 362 22.64 -7.76 11.95
N THR A 363 23.29 -8.04 10.80
CA THR A 363 24.39 -7.23 10.23
C THR A 363 24.02 -6.52 8.93
N GLU A 364 22.74 -6.58 8.52
CA GLU A 364 22.23 -5.81 7.37
C GLU A 364 22.21 -4.28 7.65
N VAL A 365 21.91 -3.50 6.60
CA VAL A 365 21.91 -2.02 6.66
C VAL A 365 20.61 -1.45 7.24
N ASP A 366 19.49 -2.16 7.08
CA ASP A 366 18.17 -1.68 7.50
C ASP A 366 17.96 -1.86 9.01
N VAL A 367 17.88 -0.75 9.75
CA VAL A 367 17.84 -0.74 11.22
C VAL A 367 16.61 -1.47 11.77
N ASP A 368 15.44 -1.28 11.15
CA ASP A 368 14.19 -1.91 11.59
C ASP A 368 14.25 -3.42 11.40
N PHE A 369 14.75 -3.89 10.25
CA PHE A 369 14.95 -5.30 9.99
C PHE A 369 15.95 -5.94 10.96
N VAL A 370 17.08 -5.28 11.19
CA VAL A 370 18.13 -5.75 12.10
C VAL A 370 17.56 -5.92 13.51
N ARG A 371 16.83 -4.92 14.03
CA ARG A 371 16.18 -5.02 15.35
C ARG A 371 15.22 -6.19 15.43
N LYS A 372 14.40 -6.38 14.40
CA LYS A 372 13.47 -7.52 14.34
C LYS A 372 14.22 -8.86 14.28
N ALA A 373 15.34 -8.96 13.57
CA ALA A 373 16.18 -10.17 13.55
C ALA A 373 16.78 -10.46 14.94
N VAL A 374 17.29 -9.45 15.64
CA VAL A 374 17.78 -9.59 17.02
C VAL A 374 16.65 -10.05 17.96
N ARG A 375 15.46 -9.44 17.85
CA ARG A 375 14.26 -9.86 18.58
C ARG A 375 13.88 -11.32 18.26
N ALA A 376 14.01 -11.74 17.00
CA ALA A 376 13.75 -13.10 16.56
C ALA A 376 14.69 -14.13 17.21
N ILE A 377 15.98 -13.82 17.33
CA ILE A 377 16.96 -14.65 18.07
C ILE A 377 16.49 -14.83 19.53
N GLY A 378 16.05 -13.75 20.16
CA GLY A 378 15.46 -13.75 21.50
C GLY A 378 14.26 -14.67 21.65
N ARG A 379 13.31 -14.54 20.73
CA ARG A 379 12.09 -15.36 20.72
C ARG A 379 12.40 -16.83 20.52
N CYS A 380 13.38 -17.17 19.66
CA CYS A 380 13.89 -18.53 19.55
C CYS A 380 14.45 -19.06 20.87
N ALA A 381 15.18 -18.25 21.65
CA ALA A 381 15.69 -18.64 22.96
C ALA A 381 14.58 -18.91 23.98
N ILE A 382 13.51 -18.11 23.96
CA ILE A 382 12.35 -18.27 24.85
C ILE A 382 11.52 -19.49 24.45
N LYS A 383 11.34 -19.72 23.14
CA LYS A 383 10.55 -20.83 22.57
C LYS A 383 11.25 -22.18 22.72
N LEU A 384 12.57 -22.24 22.50
CA LEU A 384 13.36 -23.47 22.46
C LEU A 384 14.47 -23.44 23.52
N GLU A 385 14.22 -24.10 24.66
CA GLU A 385 15.16 -24.15 25.80
C GLU A 385 16.55 -24.67 25.40
N ARG A 386 16.63 -25.73 24.59
CA ARG A 386 17.91 -26.29 24.09
C ARG A 386 18.68 -25.35 23.16
N ALA A 387 18.06 -24.28 22.68
CA ALA A 387 18.69 -23.29 21.83
C ALA A 387 19.12 -22.04 22.59
N ALA A 388 18.66 -21.85 23.83
CA ALA A 388 18.86 -20.61 24.58
C ALA A 388 20.35 -20.23 24.72
N GLU A 389 21.20 -21.17 25.13
CA GLU A 389 22.65 -20.95 25.29
C GLU A 389 23.33 -20.51 23.97
N ARG A 390 22.92 -21.11 22.84
CA ARG A 390 23.42 -20.74 21.51
C ARG A 390 22.94 -19.35 21.09
N CYS A 391 21.66 -19.04 21.30
CA CYS A 391 21.10 -17.71 21.01
C CYS A 391 21.83 -16.62 21.81
N ILE A 392 22.08 -16.88 23.09
CA ILE A 392 22.80 -15.97 23.98
C ILE A 392 24.25 -15.74 23.50
N SER A 393 24.93 -16.81 23.07
CA SER A 393 26.27 -16.71 22.50
C SER A 393 26.30 -15.81 21.26
N VAL A 394 25.29 -15.94 20.38
CA VAL A 394 25.14 -15.07 19.20
C VAL A 394 24.85 -13.62 19.62
N LEU A 395 23.96 -13.38 20.58
CA LEU A 395 23.66 -12.03 21.07
C LEU A 395 24.91 -11.34 21.68
N LEU A 396 25.72 -12.09 22.42
CA LEU A 396 27.00 -11.61 22.95
C LEU A 396 27.98 -11.23 21.84
N GLU A 397 28.06 -12.04 20.78
CA GLU A 397 28.89 -11.71 19.62
C GLU A 397 28.41 -10.42 18.95
N LEU A 398 27.09 -10.24 18.78
CA LEU A 398 26.51 -9.03 18.22
C LEU A 398 26.78 -7.79 19.08
N ILE A 399 26.72 -7.91 20.41
CA ILE A 399 27.06 -6.82 21.33
C ILE A 399 28.53 -6.40 21.17
N LYS A 400 29.44 -7.37 20.99
CA LYS A 400 30.88 -7.10 20.77
C LYS A 400 31.18 -6.35 19.48
N ILE A 401 30.28 -6.35 18.49
CA ILE A 401 30.42 -5.54 17.26
C ILE A 401 30.27 -4.04 17.59
N LYS A 402 29.65 -3.68 18.73
CA LYS A 402 29.46 -2.31 19.22
C LYS A 402 28.64 -1.42 18.28
N VAL A 403 27.68 -2.00 17.56
CA VAL A 403 26.66 -1.25 16.82
C VAL A 403 25.55 -0.86 17.78
N ASN A 404 25.34 0.44 18.00
CA ASN A 404 24.53 0.94 19.10
C ASN A 404 23.10 0.36 19.13
N TYR A 405 22.32 0.51 18.06
CA TYR A 405 20.95 0.02 18.00
C TYR A 405 20.83 -1.52 18.12
N VAL A 406 21.87 -2.27 17.77
CA VAL A 406 21.92 -3.74 17.94
C VAL A 406 22.13 -4.10 19.40
N VAL A 407 23.07 -3.42 20.07
CA VAL A 407 23.36 -3.61 21.50
C VAL A 407 22.10 -3.35 22.33
N GLN A 408 21.42 -2.25 22.03
CA GLN A 408 20.19 -1.86 22.71
C GLN A 408 19.07 -2.88 22.56
N GLU A 409 18.79 -3.33 21.33
CA GLU A 409 17.79 -4.37 21.11
C GLU A 409 18.18 -5.70 21.76
N ALA A 410 19.46 -6.06 21.73
CA ALA A 410 19.97 -7.27 22.37
C ALA A 410 19.77 -7.23 23.89
N ILE A 411 19.94 -6.07 24.55
CA ILE A 411 19.67 -5.92 25.99
C ILE A 411 18.19 -6.14 26.32
N ILE A 412 17.28 -5.58 25.51
CA ILE A 412 15.84 -5.78 25.70
C ILE A 412 15.49 -7.26 25.61
N VAL A 413 16.07 -7.95 24.62
CA VAL A 413 15.91 -9.39 24.42
C VAL A 413 16.50 -10.21 25.57
N ILE A 414 17.73 -9.90 26.02
CA ILE A 414 18.39 -10.65 27.10
C ILE A 414 17.63 -10.50 28.41
N LYS A 415 17.04 -9.33 28.69
CA LYS A 415 16.13 -9.15 29.83
C LYS A 415 14.99 -10.17 29.79
N ASP A 416 14.34 -10.37 28.65
CA ASP A 416 13.26 -11.34 28.52
C ASP A 416 13.78 -12.79 28.65
N ILE A 417 14.97 -13.09 28.12
CA ILE A 417 15.63 -14.40 28.35
C ILE A 417 15.90 -14.64 29.84
N PHE A 418 16.37 -13.63 30.59
CA PHE A 418 16.58 -13.72 32.04
C PHE A 418 15.27 -13.91 32.82
N ARG A 419 14.16 -13.35 32.33
CA ARG A 419 12.82 -13.60 32.90
C ARG A 419 12.34 -15.03 32.63
N ARG A 420 12.81 -15.67 31.55
CA ARG A 420 12.51 -17.07 31.23
C ARG A 420 13.41 -18.05 32.00
N TYR A 421 14.70 -17.76 32.08
CA TYR A 421 15.74 -18.59 32.68
C TYR A 421 16.51 -17.80 33.76
N PRO A 422 15.87 -17.53 34.92
CA PRO A 422 16.50 -16.75 35.99
C PRO A 422 17.77 -17.44 36.51
N ASN A 423 18.75 -16.64 36.94
CA ASN A 423 20.01 -17.10 37.57
C ASN A 423 20.85 -18.12 36.76
N THR A 424 20.62 -18.23 35.45
CA THR A 424 21.31 -19.24 34.61
C THR A 424 22.50 -18.65 33.84
N TYR A 425 22.37 -17.41 33.38
CA TYR A 425 23.32 -16.78 32.44
C TYR A 425 23.95 -15.49 33.02
N GLU A 426 24.20 -15.48 34.34
CA GLU A 426 24.66 -14.30 35.08
C GLU A 426 26.02 -13.76 34.63
N SER A 427 26.89 -14.62 34.07
CA SER A 427 28.24 -14.25 33.60
C SER A 427 28.26 -13.14 32.54
N ILE A 428 27.11 -12.87 31.92
CA ILE A 428 26.94 -11.92 30.82
C ILE A 428 26.72 -10.50 31.35
N ILE A 429 26.23 -10.36 32.59
CA ILE A 429 25.85 -9.08 33.17
C ILE A 429 27.01 -8.08 33.15
N ALA A 430 28.24 -8.54 33.42
CA ALA A 430 29.43 -7.68 33.36
C ALA A 430 29.62 -7.05 31.97
N THR A 431 29.51 -7.85 30.90
CA THR A 431 29.63 -7.36 29.52
C THR A 431 28.49 -6.41 29.15
N LEU A 432 27.29 -6.62 29.70
CA LEU A 432 26.16 -5.70 29.50
C LEU A 432 26.43 -4.35 30.18
N CYS A 433 26.96 -4.36 31.40
CA CYS A 433 27.29 -3.13 32.14
C CYS A 433 28.40 -2.31 31.46
N GLU A 434 29.37 -2.96 30.80
CA GLU A 434 30.38 -2.27 29.98
C GLU A 434 29.79 -1.46 28.81
N SER A 435 28.54 -1.72 28.41
CA SER A 435 27.87 -1.08 27.28
C SER A 435 26.85 0.00 27.67
N LEU A 436 26.80 0.37 28.96
CA LEU A 436 25.83 1.34 29.52
C LEU A 436 25.86 2.71 28.81
N ASP A 437 27.06 3.20 28.49
CA ASP A 437 27.27 4.52 27.88
C ASP A 437 26.66 4.65 26.47
N THR A 438 26.29 3.53 25.86
CA THR A 438 25.71 3.51 24.50
C THR A 438 24.18 3.64 24.50
N LEU A 439 23.51 3.49 25.65
CA LEU A 439 22.05 3.40 25.72
C LEU A 439 21.36 4.76 25.56
N ASP A 440 20.71 4.99 24.42
CA ASP A 440 19.87 6.17 24.19
C ASP A 440 18.37 5.85 24.16
N GLU A 441 17.96 4.63 23.76
CA GLU A 441 16.55 4.26 23.76
C GLU A 441 16.00 3.95 25.15
N PRO A 442 14.81 4.49 25.47
CA PRO A 442 14.25 4.32 26.79
C PRO A 442 13.79 2.88 27.10
N GLU A 443 13.45 2.04 26.11
CA GLU A 443 13.13 0.62 26.36
C GLU A 443 14.38 -0.19 26.72
N ALA A 444 15.52 0.12 26.07
CA ALA A 444 16.81 -0.50 26.36
C ALA A 444 17.35 -0.04 27.73
N LYS A 445 17.28 1.27 28.03
CA LYS A 445 17.60 1.82 29.37
C LYS A 445 16.76 1.14 30.45
N ALA A 446 15.44 1.12 30.31
CA ALA A 446 14.54 0.46 31.26
C ALA A 446 14.89 -1.03 31.42
N SER A 447 15.21 -1.72 30.32
CA SER A 447 15.61 -3.13 30.37
C SER A 447 16.93 -3.34 31.12
N MET A 448 17.91 -2.45 30.94
CA MET A 448 19.17 -2.49 31.68
C MET A 448 18.98 -2.20 33.18
N ILE A 449 18.22 -1.15 33.51
CA ILE A 449 17.87 -0.79 34.89
C ILE A 449 17.14 -1.94 35.59
N TRP A 450 16.28 -2.65 34.86
CA TRP A 450 15.64 -3.86 35.36
C TRP A 450 16.68 -4.94 35.70
N ILE A 451 17.67 -5.20 34.83
CA ILE A 451 18.73 -6.19 35.07
C ILE A 451 19.53 -5.80 36.32
N ILE A 452 19.93 -4.53 36.44
CA ILE A 452 20.69 -4.04 37.59
C ILE A 452 19.89 -4.22 38.89
N GLY A 453 18.61 -3.86 38.92
CA GLY A 453 17.77 -4.03 40.12
C GLY A 453 17.42 -5.49 40.45
N GLU A 454 17.27 -6.36 39.44
CA GLU A 454 17.00 -7.78 39.64
C GLU A 454 18.23 -8.54 40.15
N TYR A 455 19.43 -8.18 39.68
CA TYR A 455 20.68 -8.84 40.05
C TYR A 455 21.59 -7.99 40.96
N ALA A 456 21.01 -7.02 41.68
CA ALA A 456 21.75 -6.09 42.55
C ALA A 456 22.62 -6.77 43.64
N GLU A 457 22.28 -7.98 44.06
CA GLU A 457 23.10 -8.77 45.01
C GLU A 457 24.38 -9.32 44.39
N ARG A 458 24.41 -9.49 43.06
CA ARG A 458 25.54 -10.03 42.29
C ARG A 458 26.42 -8.94 41.68
N ILE A 459 25.85 -7.76 41.46
CA ILE A 459 26.55 -6.61 40.90
C ILE A 459 27.08 -5.77 42.06
N ASP A 460 28.40 -5.68 42.19
CA ASP A 460 29.03 -4.99 43.32
C ASP A 460 28.79 -3.48 43.29
N ASN A 461 28.98 -2.84 42.13
CA ASN A 461 28.82 -1.41 41.90
C ASN A 461 27.39 -1.01 41.43
N ALA A 462 26.36 -1.77 41.83
CA ALA A 462 24.98 -1.54 41.37
C ALA A 462 24.41 -0.18 41.80
N ASP A 463 24.87 0.33 42.94
CA ASP A 463 24.58 1.66 43.48
C ASP A 463 25.13 2.76 42.57
N GLU A 464 26.42 2.73 42.23
CA GLU A 464 27.06 3.69 41.33
C GLU A 464 26.38 3.72 39.95
N LEU A 465 26.08 2.54 39.40
CA LEU A 465 25.43 2.42 38.10
C LEU A 465 24.02 3.01 38.12
N LEU A 466 23.20 2.71 39.13
CA LEU A 466 21.85 3.30 39.23
C LEU A 466 21.88 4.79 39.56
N GLU A 467 22.87 5.27 40.30
CA GLU A 467 23.01 6.70 40.63
C GLU A 467 23.20 7.55 39.36
N SER A 468 24.01 7.08 38.41
CA SER A 468 24.19 7.77 37.11
C SER A 468 22.88 8.00 36.34
N PHE A 469 21.92 7.07 36.43
CA PHE A 469 20.60 7.23 35.81
C PHE A 469 19.65 8.11 36.64
N LEU A 470 19.89 8.24 37.95
CA LEU A 470 19.09 9.10 38.81
C LEU A 470 19.40 10.59 38.63
N GLU A 471 20.63 10.93 38.22
CA GLU A 471 21.04 12.31 37.93
C GLU A 471 20.14 12.97 36.87
N SER A 472 19.74 12.22 35.84
CA SER A 472 18.84 12.68 34.77
C SER A 472 17.37 12.29 34.97
N PHE A 473 16.96 11.82 36.16
CA PHE A 473 15.63 11.26 36.39
C PHE A 473 14.46 12.12 35.89
N PRO A 474 14.41 13.46 36.12
CA PRO A 474 13.29 14.29 35.65
C PRO A 474 13.23 14.41 34.12
N GLU A 475 14.35 14.24 33.43
CA GLU A 475 14.48 14.35 31.97
C GLU A 475 14.13 13.02 31.27
N GLU A 476 14.18 11.91 31.99
CA GLU A 476 13.91 10.57 31.44
C GLU A 476 12.41 10.32 31.21
N PRO A 477 12.03 9.49 30.20
CA PRO A 477 10.64 9.12 29.97
C PRO A 477 10.02 8.32 31.13
N ALA A 478 8.69 8.41 31.28
CA ALA A 478 7.96 7.77 32.38
C ALA A 478 8.25 6.27 32.57
N MET A 479 8.47 5.52 31.48
CA MET A 479 8.81 4.09 31.59
C MET A 479 10.18 3.84 32.25
N VAL A 480 11.16 4.71 32.00
CA VAL A 480 12.48 4.64 32.62
C VAL A 480 12.39 5.07 34.08
N GLN A 481 11.66 6.15 34.38
CA GLN A 481 11.42 6.64 35.73
C GLN A 481 10.75 5.58 36.63
N LEU A 482 9.69 4.92 36.14
CA LEU A 482 9.00 3.82 36.83
C LEU A 482 9.94 2.65 37.11
N GLN A 483 10.80 2.34 36.15
CA GLN A 483 11.74 1.23 36.25
C GLN A 483 12.91 1.55 37.20
N LEU A 484 13.40 2.80 37.20
CA LEU A 484 14.38 3.33 38.16
C LEU A 484 13.83 3.27 39.59
N LEU A 485 12.63 3.83 39.81
CA LEU A 485 11.96 3.78 41.10
C LEU A 485 11.89 2.34 41.63
N THR A 486 11.45 1.40 40.80
CA THR A 486 11.36 -0.02 41.18
C THR A 486 12.73 -0.64 41.43
N ALA A 487 13.75 -0.32 40.62
CA ALA A 487 15.10 -0.85 40.76
C ALA A 487 15.81 -0.33 42.02
N THR A 488 15.66 0.95 42.35
CA THR A 488 16.21 1.56 43.58
C THR A 488 15.55 0.97 44.83
N VAL A 489 14.23 0.72 44.79
CA VAL A 489 13.53 0.03 45.89
C VAL A 489 14.05 -1.40 46.08
N LYS A 490 14.24 -2.15 44.98
CA LYS A 490 14.85 -3.49 45.04
C LYS A 490 16.28 -3.46 45.57
N LEU A 491 17.09 -2.49 45.13
CA LEU A 491 18.47 -2.33 45.59
C LEU A 491 18.50 -2.15 47.12
N PHE A 492 17.68 -1.27 47.66
CA PHE A 492 17.59 -1.05 49.11
C PHE A 492 17.12 -2.29 49.88
N LEU A 493 16.09 -2.99 49.39
CA LEU A 493 15.58 -4.20 50.05
C LEU A 493 16.60 -5.35 50.05
N LYS A 494 17.52 -5.37 49.08
CA LYS A 494 18.60 -6.36 48.96
C LYS A 494 19.86 -5.95 49.70
N LYS A 495 20.24 -4.67 49.63
CA LYS A 495 21.43 -4.04 50.21
C LYS A 495 21.01 -2.78 51.00
N PRO A 496 20.61 -2.90 52.28
CA PRO A 496 20.20 -1.76 53.10
C PRO A 496 21.42 -1.01 53.66
N THR A 497 22.27 -0.47 52.78
CA THR A 497 23.43 0.37 53.13
C THR A 497 23.08 1.86 53.02
N GLU A 498 23.94 2.75 53.53
CA GLU A 498 23.67 4.20 53.52
C GLU A 498 23.48 4.78 52.11
N GLY A 499 24.20 4.29 51.10
CA GLY A 499 24.08 4.74 49.70
C GLY A 499 22.67 4.52 49.12
N PRO A 500 22.17 3.26 49.00
CA PRO A 500 20.81 2.95 48.56
C PRO A 500 19.72 3.65 49.36
N GLN A 501 19.94 3.91 50.66
CA GLN A 501 19.00 4.66 51.48
C GLN A 501 18.89 6.13 51.04
N GLN A 502 20.00 6.78 50.69
CA GLN A 502 20.00 8.13 50.12
C GLN A 502 19.34 8.15 48.74
N MET A 503 19.67 7.18 47.88
CA MET A 503 19.07 7.04 46.55
C MET A 503 17.55 6.90 46.61
N ILE A 504 17.02 6.14 47.56
CA ILE A 504 15.56 6.03 47.77
C ILE A 504 14.95 7.39 48.11
N GLN A 505 15.57 8.17 48.99
CA GLN A 505 15.04 9.48 49.36
C GLN A 505 15.01 10.42 48.15
N VAL A 506 16.08 10.44 47.35
CA VAL A 506 16.18 11.23 46.13
C VAL A 506 15.12 10.80 45.11
N VAL A 507 15.02 9.51 44.77
CA VAL A 507 14.08 9.04 43.75
C VAL A 507 12.62 9.23 44.17
N LEU A 508 12.29 9.03 45.46
CA LEU A 508 10.94 9.28 45.98
C LEU A 508 10.60 10.77 45.95
N ASN A 509 11.54 11.65 46.30
CA ASN A 509 11.34 13.10 46.23
C ASN A 509 11.12 13.54 44.77
N ASN A 510 11.98 13.12 43.85
CA ASN A 510 11.86 13.48 42.44
C ASN A 510 10.56 12.93 41.81
N ALA A 511 10.17 11.69 42.15
CA ALA A 511 8.94 11.08 41.67
C ALA A 511 7.66 11.73 42.24
N THR A 512 7.70 12.27 43.46
CA THR A 512 6.51 12.86 44.11
C THR A 512 6.38 14.37 43.88
N VAL A 513 7.50 15.10 43.85
CA VAL A 513 7.52 16.57 43.78
C VAL A 513 7.77 17.06 42.36
N GLU A 514 8.74 16.48 41.65
CA GLU A 514 9.20 17.00 40.37
C GLU A 514 8.48 16.41 39.16
N THR A 515 7.76 15.29 39.34
CA THR A 515 7.09 14.59 38.23
C THR A 515 5.58 14.84 38.21
N ASP A 516 5.03 15.10 37.03
CA ASP A 516 3.59 15.33 36.79
C ASP A 516 2.78 14.05 36.52
N ASN A 517 3.44 12.90 36.31
CA ASN A 517 2.76 11.63 36.03
C ASN A 517 2.07 11.08 37.30
N PRO A 518 0.73 10.97 37.33
CA PRO A 518 0.01 10.50 38.53
C PRO A 518 0.35 9.05 38.91
N ASP A 519 0.55 8.16 37.93
CA ASP A 519 0.87 6.75 38.17
C ASP A 519 2.25 6.59 38.83
N LEU A 520 3.26 7.34 38.36
CA LEU A 520 4.57 7.36 38.99
C LEU A 520 4.51 7.90 40.42
N ARG A 521 3.77 8.99 40.63
CA ARG A 521 3.62 9.63 41.95
C ARG A 521 2.91 8.70 42.94
N ASP A 522 1.81 8.08 42.52
CA ASP A 522 1.07 7.13 43.36
C ASP A 522 1.89 5.89 43.68
N ARG A 523 2.63 5.36 42.71
CA ARG A 523 3.55 4.24 42.92
C ARG A 523 4.68 4.58 43.88
N ALA A 524 5.21 5.80 43.81
CA ALA A 524 6.20 6.30 44.77
C ALA A 524 5.60 6.41 46.18
N TYR A 525 4.37 6.90 46.33
CA TYR A 525 3.69 6.90 47.63
C TYR A 525 3.42 5.50 48.17
N ILE A 526 3.05 4.54 47.31
CA ILE A 526 2.88 3.14 47.70
C ILE A 526 4.21 2.58 48.22
N TYR A 527 5.31 2.76 47.48
CA TYR A 527 6.62 2.31 47.93
C TYR A 527 7.05 2.98 49.24
N TRP A 528 6.86 4.30 49.36
CA TRP A 528 7.19 5.03 50.59
C TRP A 528 6.39 4.50 51.80
N ARG A 529 5.08 4.31 51.65
CA ARG A 529 4.21 3.78 52.71
C ARG A 529 4.56 2.34 53.05
N LEU A 530 4.82 1.51 52.04
CA LEU A 530 5.17 0.11 52.23
C LEU A 530 6.50 -0.03 52.99
N LEU A 531 7.54 0.70 52.55
CA LEU A 531 8.86 0.69 53.18
C LEU A 531 8.86 1.31 54.59
N SER A 532 8.02 2.32 54.86
CA SER A 532 7.93 2.95 56.19
C SER A 532 7.06 2.18 57.17
N THR A 533 6.10 1.39 56.68
CA THR A 533 5.21 0.59 57.54
C THR A 533 5.84 -0.76 57.89
N ASP A 534 6.30 -1.50 56.90
CA ASP A 534 6.84 -2.85 57.08
C ASP A 534 7.82 -3.22 55.94
N PRO A 535 9.14 -3.04 56.15
CA PRO A 535 10.17 -3.44 55.20
C PRO A 535 10.19 -4.94 54.86
N GLU A 536 9.79 -5.81 55.78
CA GLU A 536 9.78 -7.26 55.55
C GLU A 536 8.61 -7.63 54.63
N ALA A 537 7.41 -7.08 54.88
CA ALA A 537 6.30 -7.23 53.94
C ALA A 537 6.61 -6.60 52.57
N ALA A 538 7.35 -5.48 52.55
CA ALA A 538 7.84 -4.88 51.31
C ALA A 538 8.74 -5.85 50.53
N LYS A 539 9.62 -6.57 51.22
CA LYS A 539 10.50 -7.58 50.64
C LYS A 539 9.70 -8.72 50.03
N ASP A 540 8.73 -9.26 50.76
CA ASP A 540 7.88 -10.37 50.30
C ASP A 540 7.06 -10.01 49.06
N VAL A 541 6.60 -8.76 48.95
CA VAL A 541 5.80 -8.30 47.79
C VAL A 541 6.70 -7.92 46.60
N VAL A 542 7.75 -7.14 46.83
CA VAL A 542 8.55 -6.55 45.75
C VAL A 542 9.57 -7.53 45.18
N LEU A 543 10.11 -8.43 46.01
CA LEU A 543 11.06 -9.47 45.62
C LEU A 543 10.38 -10.82 45.35
N ALA A 544 9.04 -10.85 45.29
CA ALA A 544 8.29 -12.05 44.92
C ALA A 544 8.74 -12.61 43.57
N GLU A 545 8.78 -13.94 43.48
CA GLU A 545 9.06 -14.63 42.22
C GLU A 545 7.96 -14.33 41.20
N LYS A 546 8.36 -13.95 39.99
CA LYS A 546 7.43 -13.54 38.92
C LYS A 546 7.09 -14.73 38.03
N PRO A 547 5.87 -14.78 37.47
CA PRO A 547 5.50 -15.79 36.49
C PRO A 547 6.46 -15.80 35.29
N VAL A 548 6.81 -17.01 34.86
CA VAL A 548 7.69 -17.25 33.72
C VAL A 548 7.00 -16.81 32.43
N ILE A 549 7.72 -16.11 31.56
CA ILE A 549 7.20 -15.67 30.26
C ILE A 549 7.17 -16.81 29.22
N SER A 550 6.29 -16.72 28.22
CA SER A 550 6.20 -17.60 27.05
C SER A 550 6.19 -16.77 25.75
N ASP A 551 6.55 -17.38 24.61
CA ASP A 551 6.49 -16.73 23.28
C ASP A 551 5.06 -16.77 22.71
N ASP A 552 4.12 -16.11 23.38
CA ASP A 552 2.71 -16.02 22.96
C ASP A 552 2.37 -14.70 22.23
N SER A 553 3.34 -13.78 22.12
CA SER A 553 3.13 -12.39 21.67
C SER A 553 2.48 -12.25 20.29
N ASN A 554 2.68 -13.24 19.40
CA ASN A 554 2.17 -13.24 18.03
C ASN A 554 1.26 -14.45 17.71
N GLN A 555 0.68 -15.08 18.74
CA GLN A 555 -0.39 -16.07 18.55
C GLN A 555 -1.73 -15.33 18.48
N LEU A 556 -2.50 -15.64 17.44
CA LEU A 556 -3.86 -15.15 17.34
C LEU A 556 -4.76 -15.94 18.30
N ASP A 557 -5.79 -15.29 18.83
CA ASP A 557 -6.87 -15.98 19.54
C ASP A 557 -7.41 -17.10 18.63
N PRO A 558 -7.58 -18.35 19.13
CA PRO A 558 -8.09 -19.45 18.33
C PRO A 558 -9.38 -19.14 17.58
N SER A 559 -10.32 -18.40 18.21
CA SER A 559 -11.59 -18.04 17.58
C SER A 559 -11.39 -17.10 16.39
N LEU A 560 -10.53 -16.10 16.52
CA LEU A 560 -10.16 -15.20 15.44
C LEU A 560 -9.39 -15.93 14.34
N LEU A 561 -8.50 -16.86 14.71
CA LEU A 561 -7.77 -17.68 13.73
C LEU A 561 -8.75 -18.52 12.89
N ASP A 562 -9.75 -19.14 13.50
CA ASP A 562 -10.78 -19.92 12.80
C ASP A 562 -11.55 -19.07 11.79
N GLU A 563 -11.94 -17.86 12.19
CA GLU A 563 -12.60 -16.89 11.32
C GLU A 563 -11.69 -16.45 10.15
N LEU A 564 -10.43 -16.13 10.43
CA LEU A 564 -9.47 -15.71 9.40
C LEU A 564 -9.10 -16.84 8.44
N LEU A 565 -9.08 -18.09 8.90
CA LEU A 565 -8.88 -19.27 8.05
C LEU A 565 -10.06 -19.48 7.10
N ALA A 566 -11.29 -19.25 7.57
CA ALA A 566 -12.47 -19.24 6.69
C ALA A 566 -12.44 -18.08 5.67
N ASN A 567 -11.68 -17.03 5.96
CA ASN A 567 -11.49 -15.86 5.11
C ASN A 567 -10.17 -15.87 4.33
N ILE A 568 -9.46 -17.01 4.21
CA ILE A 568 -8.27 -17.12 3.35
C ILE A 568 -8.60 -16.65 1.93
N ALA A 569 -7.60 -16.02 1.29
CA ALA A 569 -7.71 -15.38 -0.03
C ALA A 569 -8.55 -14.09 -0.08
N THR A 570 -8.97 -13.56 1.08
CA THR A 570 -9.65 -12.26 1.19
C THR A 570 -8.76 -11.20 1.84
N LEU A 571 -9.19 -9.93 1.81
CA LEU A 571 -8.48 -8.85 2.49
C LEU A 571 -8.38 -9.07 4.01
N SER A 572 -9.39 -9.71 4.62
CA SER A 572 -9.43 -10.01 6.06
C SER A 572 -8.23 -10.88 6.49
N SER A 573 -7.96 -11.95 5.74
CA SER A 573 -6.82 -12.85 6.03
C SER A 573 -5.46 -12.21 5.73
N VAL A 574 -5.39 -11.21 4.86
CA VAL A 574 -4.13 -10.47 4.61
C VAL A 574 -3.88 -9.46 5.73
N TYR A 575 -4.91 -8.74 6.19
CA TYR A 575 -4.78 -7.77 7.28
C TYR A 575 -4.69 -8.41 8.69
N HIS A 576 -4.97 -9.71 8.82
CA HIS A 576 -5.13 -10.41 10.11
C HIS A 576 -6.14 -9.69 11.02
N LYS A 577 -7.24 -9.21 10.42
CA LYS A 577 -8.32 -8.50 11.12
C LYS A 577 -9.66 -9.00 10.62
N PRO A 578 -10.67 -9.12 11.50
CA PRO A 578 -12.00 -9.53 11.08
C PRO A 578 -12.61 -8.46 10.14
N PRO A 579 -13.49 -8.83 9.19
CA PRO A 579 -14.07 -7.90 8.23
C PRO A 579 -14.74 -6.68 8.89
N GLU A 580 -15.37 -6.86 10.04
CA GLU A 580 -16.07 -5.82 10.80
C GLU A 580 -15.14 -4.68 11.26
N ALA A 581 -13.84 -4.96 11.41
CA ALA A 581 -12.86 -3.97 11.85
C ALA A 581 -12.54 -2.91 10.79
N PHE A 582 -12.84 -3.18 9.51
CA PHE A 582 -12.51 -2.28 8.40
C PHE A 582 -13.64 -2.09 7.38
N VAL A 583 -14.74 -2.85 7.49
CA VAL A 583 -15.95 -2.66 6.67
C VAL A 583 -17.01 -1.96 7.50
N THR A 584 -17.16 -0.65 7.33
CA THR A 584 -18.32 0.07 7.85
C THR A 584 -19.52 -0.25 6.97
N ARG A 585 -20.27 -1.31 7.29
CA ARG A 585 -21.59 -1.51 6.66
C ARG A 585 -22.47 -0.34 7.10
N VAL A 586 -22.64 0.65 6.21
CA VAL A 586 -23.69 1.66 6.33
C VAL A 586 -24.99 0.87 6.30
N LYS A 587 -25.55 0.54 7.48
CA LYS A 587 -26.93 0.08 7.56
C LYS A 587 -27.77 1.20 6.96
N THR A 588 -28.28 1.00 5.76
CA THR A 588 -29.30 1.85 5.15
C THR A 588 -30.44 1.92 6.16
N THR A 589 -30.45 2.98 6.95
CA THR A 589 -31.48 3.22 7.94
C THR A 589 -32.65 3.70 7.10
N VAL A 590 -33.52 2.76 6.71
CA VAL A 590 -34.87 3.11 6.30
C VAL A 590 -35.43 3.92 7.47
N GLN A 591 -35.62 5.21 7.26
CA GLN A 591 -36.31 6.09 8.18
C GLN A 591 -37.68 5.46 8.43
N ARG A 592 -37.82 4.73 9.53
CA ARG A 592 -39.12 4.53 10.14
C ARG A 592 -39.54 5.90 10.66
N SER A 593 -40.50 6.49 9.98
CA SER A 593 -41.30 7.60 10.51
C SER A 593 -41.86 7.17 11.87
N GLU A 594 -41.29 7.70 12.94
CA GLU A 594 -41.91 7.65 14.26
C GLU A 594 -43.00 8.71 14.27
N ASP A 595 -44.25 8.26 14.17
CA ASP A 595 -45.43 9.06 14.43
C ASP A 595 -45.44 9.45 15.91
N GLU A 596 -45.41 10.77 16.17
CA GLU A 596 -45.68 11.36 17.48
C GLU A 596 -47.16 11.15 17.83
N GLU A 597 -47.45 10.36 18.87
CA GLU A 597 -48.77 10.35 19.51
C GLU A 597 -48.64 10.79 20.97
N TYR A 598 -49.04 12.05 21.21
CA TYR A 598 -49.27 12.62 22.54
C TYR A 598 -50.51 11.99 23.16
N ALA A 599 -50.42 11.55 24.42
CA ALA A 599 -51.57 11.44 25.32
C ALA A 599 -51.21 11.92 26.73
N ASP A 600 -52.11 12.75 27.25
CA ASP A 600 -52.01 13.66 28.38
C ASP A 600 -52.68 13.09 29.66
N VAL A 601 -52.31 13.69 30.80
CA VAL A 601 -52.94 13.73 32.14
C VAL A 601 -52.97 12.50 33.06
N GLY A 602 -52.46 12.71 34.29
CA GLY A 602 -52.93 11.97 35.47
C GLY A 602 -52.11 12.18 36.75
N GLU A 603 -52.26 13.34 37.39
CA GLU A 603 -51.72 13.67 38.73
C GLU A 603 -52.18 12.71 39.86
N THR A 604 -51.36 12.59 40.91
CA THR A 604 -51.64 12.49 42.37
C THR A 604 -50.58 11.59 43.05
N GLY A 605 -49.90 11.92 44.15
CA GLY A 605 -49.89 13.07 45.04
C GLY A 605 -48.89 12.83 46.20
N TYR A 606 -48.27 13.92 46.66
CA TYR A 606 -47.88 14.27 48.04
C TYR A 606 -47.15 13.29 48.99
N SER A 607 -45.95 13.70 49.44
CA SER A 607 -45.68 14.33 50.78
C SER A 607 -44.16 14.45 51.02
N ASP A 608 -43.59 15.65 50.97
CA ASP A 608 -43.25 16.58 52.09
C ASP A 608 -41.82 16.34 52.64
N SER A 609 -40.80 17.11 52.22
CA SER A 609 -40.38 18.48 52.67
C SER A 609 -39.62 18.45 54.02
N ALA A 610 -38.59 19.23 54.37
CA ALA A 610 -37.68 20.25 53.83
C ALA A 610 -36.63 20.46 54.97
N GLY A 611 -35.41 20.97 54.86
CA GLY A 611 -34.59 21.59 53.81
C GLY A 611 -33.29 22.17 54.43
N ARG A 612 -32.39 22.67 53.56
CA ARG A 612 -31.28 23.64 53.77
C ARG A 612 -30.09 23.25 54.67
N ALA A 613 -28.81 23.58 54.38
CA ALA A 613 -28.10 24.13 53.22
C ALA A 613 -26.56 24.10 53.48
N ILE A 614 -25.78 24.08 52.38
CA ILE A 614 -24.38 24.56 52.17
C ILE A 614 -23.17 23.61 52.45
N ASP A 615 -22.45 23.37 51.34
CA ASP A 615 -21.04 23.01 51.06
C ASP A 615 -20.34 21.88 51.83
N SER A 616 -20.01 20.80 51.10
CA SER A 616 -18.64 20.30 50.84
C SER A 616 -18.63 18.83 50.38
N SER A 617 -17.79 18.53 49.38
CA SER A 617 -17.16 17.23 49.04
C SER A 617 -18.00 15.95 48.85
N GLY A 618 -17.81 15.31 47.68
CA GLY A 618 -17.50 13.86 47.63
C GLY A 618 -18.37 12.97 46.74
N THR A 619 -17.74 12.41 45.68
CA THR A 619 -17.97 11.07 45.04
C THR A 619 -19.34 10.81 44.36
N ALA A 620 -19.47 10.15 43.19
CA ALA A 620 -18.58 9.54 42.22
C ALA A 620 -19.40 9.15 40.96
N ALA A 621 -18.69 8.83 39.86
CA ALA A 621 -19.12 8.10 38.65
C ALA A 621 -20.07 8.83 37.67
N THR A 622 -19.82 8.98 36.37
CA THR A 622 -18.81 8.47 35.44
C THR A 622 -18.77 9.46 34.28
N SER A 623 -17.67 10.21 34.17
CA SER A 623 -17.35 11.07 33.03
C SER A 623 -16.24 10.42 32.22
N SER A 624 -16.48 10.13 30.95
CA SER A 624 -15.43 9.97 29.95
C SER A 624 -15.58 11.08 28.91
N VAL A 625 -14.94 12.22 29.18
CA VAL A 625 -14.62 13.29 28.24
C VAL A 625 -13.08 13.36 28.31
N ASN A 626 -12.35 12.82 27.33
CA ASN A 626 -11.85 13.53 26.16
C ASN A 626 -11.24 14.92 26.45
N ALA A 627 -9.95 14.96 26.76
CA ALA A 627 -9.00 16.02 26.41
C ALA A 627 -7.58 15.43 26.48
N ALA A 628 -6.96 15.09 25.35
CA ALA A 628 -6.15 15.98 24.54
C ALA A 628 -4.75 16.28 25.13
N THR A 629 -3.83 15.33 24.96
CA THR A 629 -2.40 15.59 24.77
C THR A 629 -2.04 15.29 23.32
N LYS A 630 -1.51 16.33 22.66
CA LYS A 630 -1.11 16.35 21.25
C LYS A 630 0.12 15.47 21.03
N GLN A 631 -0.09 14.31 20.41
CA GLN A 631 0.91 13.65 19.58
C GLN A 631 0.92 14.26 18.16
N PRO A 632 2.06 14.25 17.46
CA PRO A 632 2.11 14.53 16.03
C PRO A 632 1.33 13.42 15.30
N ALA A 633 0.37 13.81 14.47
CA ALA A 633 -0.39 12.88 13.65
C ALA A 633 0.51 12.16 12.64
N PRO A 634 0.30 10.86 12.36
CA PRO A 634 0.83 10.25 11.14
C PRO A 634 0.19 10.94 9.93
N ALA A 635 1.02 11.44 9.01
CA ALA A 635 0.53 11.92 7.73
C ALA A 635 -0.12 10.77 6.94
N PRO A 636 -1.23 11.02 6.23
CA PRO A 636 -1.99 9.99 5.53
C PRO A 636 -1.15 9.41 4.39
N THR A 637 -0.91 8.10 4.44
CA THR A 637 -0.41 7.33 3.31
C THR A 637 -1.39 7.49 2.14
N SER A 638 -0.97 8.22 1.12
CA SER A 638 -1.67 8.27 -0.16
C SER A 638 -1.77 6.86 -0.76
N PRO A 639 -2.92 6.48 -1.34
CA PRO A 639 -3.14 5.16 -1.91
C PRO A 639 -2.13 4.88 -3.02
N ALA A 640 -1.67 3.62 -3.08
CA ALA A 640 -0.93 3.10 -4.23
C ALA A 640 -1.67 3.44 -5.53
N PRO A 641 -0.96 3.69 -6.65
CA PRO A 641 -1.62 3.81 -7.94
C PRO A 641 -2.51 2.57 -8.14
N PRO A 642 -3.74 2.73 -8.65
CA PRO A 642 -4.63 1.59 -8.83
C PRO A 642 -3.89 0.56 -9.68
N VAL A 643 -3.72 -0.64 -9.12
CA VAL A 643 -3.40 -1.84 -9.87
C VAL A 643 -4.34 -1.82 -11.06
N ALA A 644 -3.79 -1.83 -12.27
CA ALA A 644 -4.58 -1.88 -13.49
C ALA A 644 -5.54 -3.07 -13.33
N VAL A 645 -6.82 -2.76 -13.12
CA VAL A 645 -7.93 -3.69 -13.24
C VAL A 645 -7.71 -4.47 -14.54
N PRO A 646 -7.91 -5.80 -14.56
CA PRO A 646 -7.85 -6.55 -15.80
C PRO A 646 -8.69 -5.82 -16.85
N ASP A 647 -8.05 -5.38 -17.91
CA ASP A 647 -8.68 -4.62 -18.97
C ASP A 647 -9.71 -5.54 -19.66
N LEU A 648 -10.94 -5.49 -19.16
CA LEU A 648 -12.10 -6.26 -19.63
C LEU A 648 -12.50 -5.86 -21.07
N LEU A 649 -11.78 -4.92 -21.71
CA LEU A 649 -11.87 -4.62 -23.14
C LEU A 649 -10.92 -5.47 -24.00
N GLY A 650 -9.90 -6.11 -23.41
CA GLY A 650 -8.90 -6.92 -24.11
C GLY A 650 -9.44 -8.27 -24.63
N ASP A 651 -10.41 -8.87 -23.93
CA ASP A 651 -11.02 -10.16 -24.31
C ASP A 651 -12.09 -10.03 -25.42
N LEU A 652 -12.25 -8.84 -26.02
CA LEU A 652 -13.30 -8.57 -27.01
C LEU A 652 -12.80 -8.34 -28.45
N ILE A 653 -11.50 -8.46 -28.72
CA ILE A 653 -10.94 -8.21 -30.06
C ILE A 653 -9.96 -9.34 -30.41
N GLY A 654 -10.50 -10.46 -30.91
CA GLY A 654 -9.74 -11.36 -31.75
C GLY A 654 -9.63 -10.73 -33.14
N LEU A 655 -8.42 -10.35 -33.56
CA LEU A 655 -8.03 -10.13 -34.96
C LEU A 655 -6.49 -10.12 -35.05
N ASP A 656 -5.97 -11.22 -35.60
CA ASP A 656 -4.61 -11.35 -36.11
C ASP A 656 -4.35 -10.43 -37.30
N ASN A 657 -3.06 -10.13 -37.49
CA ASN A 657 -2.37 -9.63 -38.68
C ASN A 657 -2.71 -8.22 -39.21
N ALA A 658 -1.75 -7.30 -39.03
CA ALA A 658 -1.41 -6.33 -40.07
C ALA A 658 0.08 -5.94 -40.02
N ILE A 659 0.73 -6.15 -41.16
CA ILE A 659 2.13 -5.86 -41.51
C ILE A 659 2.38 -4.34 -41.47
N VAL A 660 3.50 -3.91 -40.87
CA VAL A 660 3.96 -2.51 -40.87
C VAL A 660 5.04 -2.34 -41.96
N PRO A 661 5.00 -1.30 -42.81
CA PRO A 661 6.07 -1.02 -43.77
C PRO A 661 7.30 -0.42 -43.07
N VAL A 662 8.47 -0.76 -43.61
CA VAL A 662 9.80 -0.28 -43.21
C VAL A 662 10.07 1.06 -43.91
N ASP A 663 10.44 2.10 -43.16
CA ASP A 663 11.06 3.32 -43.70
C ASP A 663 12.50 3.47 -43.18
N GLU A 664 13.38 3.91 -44.07
CA GLU A 664 14.85 3.99 -44.01
C GLU A 664 15.43 5.05 -43.03
N PRO A 665 16.71 4.93 -42.61
CA PRO A 665 17.31 5.75 -41.56
C PRO A 665 17.85 7.11 -42.05
N THR A 666 17.54 8.18 -41.31
CA THR A 666 18.09 9.54 -41.50
C THR A 666 19.38 9.79 -40.71
N THR A 667 20.30 10.53 -41.33
CA THR A 667 21.65 10.88 -40.89
C THR A 667 21.72 11.81 -39.66
N ALA A 668 22.77 11.65 -38.85
CA ALA A 668 23.00 12.33 -37.57
C ALA A 668 23.47 13.79 -37.74
N THR A 669 22.66 14.76 -37.28
CA THR A 669 23.09 16.15 -37.04
C THR A 669 22.51 16.64 -35.71
N GLY A 670 23.38 16.91 -34.73
CA GLY A 670 23.03 17.51 -33.44
C GLY A 670 24.26 17.75 -32.58
N PRO A 671 24.17 18.55 -31.50
CA PRO A 671 25.31 18.86 -30.63
C PRO A 671 25.92 17.58 -30.01
N PRO A 672 27.22 17.61 -29.63
CA PRO A 672 27.90 16.46 -29.04
C PRO A 672 27.26 16.09 -27.69
N LEU A 673 26.88 14.83 -27.54
CA LEU A 673 26.30 14.28 -26.31
C LEU A 673 27.40 13.84 -25.33
N PRO A 674 27.18 13.93 -24.00
CA PRO A 674 28.14 13.45 -23.02
C PRO A 674 28.23 11.92 -23.06
N VAL A 675 29.45 11.38 -22.97
CA VAL A 675 29.71 9.94 -22.99
C VAL A 675 29.37 9.35 -21.62
N LEU A 676 28.41 8.42 -21.57
CA LEU A 676 27.96 7.75 -20.35
C LEU A 676 28.53 6.33 -20.21
N LEU A 677 28.73 5.65 -21.35
CA LEU A 677 29.43 4.36 -21.42
C LEU A 677 30.60 4.49 -22.40
N PRO A 678 31.85 4.58 -21.91
CA PRO A 678 33.04 4.57 -22.77
C PRO A 678 33.24 3.23 -23.50
N ALA A 679 33.79 3.27 -24.72
CA ALA A 679 34.09 2.07 -25.52
C ALA A 679 35.03 1.07 -24.81
N SER A 680 35.94 1.56 -23.96
CA SER A 680 36.87 0.72 -23.18
C SER A 680 36.14 -0.16 -22.16
N THR A 681 35.09 0.36 -21.53
CA THR A 681 34.26 -0.37 -20.57
C THR A 681 33.17 -1.18 -21.25
N GLY A 682 32.61 -0.69 -22.37
CA GLY A 682 31.51 -1.35 -23.10
C GLY A 682 31.95 -2.40 -24.15
N GLN A 683 33.17 -2.92 -24.06
CA GLN A 683 33.74 -3.88 -25.03
C GLN A 683 33.55 -3.44 -26.50
N GLY A 684 33.86 -2.18 -26.79
CA GLY A 684 33.70 -1.57 -28.12
C GLY A 684 32.37 -0.84 -28.31
N LEU A 685 31.33 -1.07 -27.51
CA LEU A 685 30.12 -0.22 -27.55
C LEU A 685 30.34 1.06 -26.74
N GLN A 686 30.14 2.21 -27.39
CA GLN A 686 30.10 3.51 -26.73
C GLN A 686 28.67 4.08 -26.76
N ILE A 687 28.21 4.59 -25.62
CA ILE A 687 26.89 5.22 -25.49
C ILE A 687 27.08 6.64 -24.94
N SER A 688 26.58 7.62 -25.68
CA SER A 688 26.48 9.01 -25.23
C SER A 688 25.01 9.38 -25.16
N ALA A 689 24.54 10.02 -24.09
CA ALA A 689 23.13 10.40 -24.00
C ALA A 689 22.86 11.62 -23.14
N GLN A 690 21.71 12.25 -23.34
CA GLN A 690 21.21 13.34 -22.50
C GLN A 690 19.68 13.40 -22.53
N LEU A 691 19.06 13.74 -21.40
CA LEU A 691 17.64 14.10 -21.35
C LEU A 691 17.41 15.48 -21.98
N THR A 692 16.48 15.55 -22.93
CA THR A 692 16.08 16.80 -23.59
C THR A 692 14.57 16.92 -23.62
N ARG A 693 14.06 18.15 -23.65
CA ARG A 693 12.62 18.42 -23.83
C ARG A 693 12.41 19.02 -25.22
N ARG A 694 11.51 18.45 -26.01
CA ARG A 694 11.12 18.96 -27.34
C ARG A 694 9.59 18.90 -27.46
N ASP A 695 8.98 20.01 -27.90
CA ASP A 695 7.54 20.12 -28.15
C ASP A 695 6.65 19.58 -27.01
N GLY A 696 6.99 19.91 -25.76
CA GLY A 696 6.23 19.49 -24.58
C GLY A 696 6.46 18.04 -24.11
N GLN A 697 7.29 17.26 -24.80
CA GLN A 697 7.64 15.89 -24.42
C GLN A 697 9.13 15.78 -24.04
N ILE A 698 9.43 14.89 -23.09
CA ILE A 698 10.81 14.59 -22.70
C ILE A 698 11.30 13.42 -23.56
N PHE A 699 12.49 13.56 -24.13
CA PHE A 699 13.18 12.53 -24.88
C PHE A 699 14.54 12.24 -24.23
N TYR A 700 14.96 11.00 -24.31
CA TYR A 700 16.32 10.59 -24.02
C TYR A 700 17.07 10.49 -25.36
N ASP A 701 17.92 11.48 -25.61
CA ASP A 701 18.68 11.62 -26.85
C ASP A 701 19.97 10.82 -26.72
N MET A 702 20.07 9.71 -27.45
CA MET A 702 21.14 8.72 -27.32
C MET A 702 21.91 8.56 -28.63
N MET A 703 23.23 8.43 -28.55
CA MET A 703 24.11 8.07 -29.65
C MET A 703 24.83 6.77 -29.30
N PHE A 704 24.71 5.79 -30.18
CA PHE A 704 25.37 4.49 -30.09
C PHE A 704 26.47 4.42 -31.13
N GLU A 705 27.69 4.09 -30.72
CA GLU A 705 28.83 3.90 -31.61
C GLU A 705 29.41 2.49 -31.43
N ASN A 706 29.55 1.75 -32.54
CA ASN A 706 30.09 0.41 -32.52
C ASN A 706 31.59 0.42 -32.90
N ASN A 707 32.47 0.36 -31.90
CA ASN A 707 33.92 0.17 -32.07
C ASN A 707 34.35 -1.31 -31.92
N ALA A 708 33.41 -2.23 -31.78
CA ALA A 708 33.71 -3.67 -31.76
C ALA A 708 33.93 -4.20 -33.19
N GLN A 709 34.55 -5.38 -33.29
CA GLN A 709 34.79 -6.07 -34.57
C GLN A 709 33.58 -6.88 -35.07
N ILE A 710 32.45 -6.83 -34.35
CA ILE A 710 31.22 -7.57 -34.65
C ILE A 710 30.04 -6.60 -34.83
N PRO A 711 29.05 -6.92 -35.69
CA PRO A 711 27.82 -6.15 -35.78
C PRO A 711 26.98 -6.30 -34.51
N LEU A 712 26.32 -5.21 -34.09
CA LEU A 712 25.47 -5.16 -32.89
C LEU A 712 24.01 -4.88 -33.27
N ASP A 713 23.06 -5.65 -32.74
CA ASP A 713 21.62 -5.46 -32.95
C ASP A 713 20.78 -5.87 -31.72
N GLY A 714 19.46 -5.67 -31.81
CA GLY A 714 18.52 -6.06 -30.74
C GLY A 714 18.68 -5.24 -29.48
N PHE A 715 18.96 -3.93 -29.61
CA PHE A 715 19.14 -3.05 -28.47
C PHE A 715 17.85 -2.93 -27.64
N MET A 716 17.96 -3.16 -26.34
CA MET A 716 16.89 -2.95 -25.36
C MET A 716 17.42 -2.08 -24.21
N ILE A 717 16.54 -1.24 -23.65
CA ILE A 717 16.88 -0.32 -22.56
C ILE A 717 15.89 -0.46 -21.41
N GLN A 718 16.39 -0.29 -20.19
CA GLN A 718 15.59 -0.22 -18.98
C GLN A 718 16.13 0.87 -18.06
N PHE A 719 15.23 1.57 -17.37
CA PHE A 719 15.55 2.58 -16.37
C PHE A 719 15.17 2.06 -14.99
N ASN A 720 16.07 2.19 -14.02
CA ASN A 720 15.74 1.90 -12.63
C ASN A 720 14.76 2.94 -12.07
N LYS A 721 14.17 2.61 -10.91
CA LYS A 721 13.35 3.56 -10.15
C LYS A 721 14.17 4.83 -9.85
N ASN A 722 13.59 5.99 -10.09
CA ASN A 722 14.23 7.29 -9.91
C ASN A 722 13.24 8.32 -9.32
N ALA A 723 13.77 9.44 -8.81
CA ALA A 723 12.99 10.44 -8.08
C ALA A 723 11.82 11.05 -8.88
N PHE A 724 11.87 11.00 -10.20
CA PHE A 724 10.88 11.61 -11.10
C PHE A 724 10.00 10.60 -11.83
N GLY A 725 10.23 9.30 -11.60
CA GLY A 725 9.52 8.21 -12.26
C GLY A 725 9.74 8.14 -13.77
N LEU A 726 10.90 8.62 -14.26
CA LEU A 726 11.27 8.55 -15.67
C LEU A 726 11.37 7.09 -16.13
N ALA A 727 10.69 6.76 -17.23
CA ALA A 727 10.77 5.46 -17.89
C ALA A 727 10.68 5.61 -19.42
N ALA A 728 11.04 4.55 -20.14
CA ALA A 728 10.90 4.51 -21.60
C ALA A 728 9.41 4.52 -21.99
N GLY A 729 9.02 5.43 -22.87
CA GLY A 729 7.66 5.52 -23.41
C GLY A 729 7.36 4.54 -24.55
N GLY A 730 8.35 3.76 -24.98
CA GLY A 730 8.24 2.77 -26.05
C GLY A 730 9.53 1.94 -26.20
N PRO A 731 9.56 0.98 -27.14
CA PRO A 731 10.76 0.19 -27.41
C PRO A 731 11.88 1.06 -27.98
N LEU A 732 13.13 0.73 -27.63
CA LEU A 732 14.30 1.39 -28.18
C LEU A 732 14.53 0.94 -29.62
N GLN A 733 14.46 1.87 -30.57
CA GLN A 733 14.61 1.59 -32.01
C GLN A 733 16.01 1.99 -32.49
N VAL A 734 17.02 1.16 -32.20
CA VAL A 734 18.37 1.33 -32.78
C VAL A 734 18.49 0.42 -34.01
N PRO A 735 18.91 0.95 -35.17
CA PRO A 735 19.23 0.11 -36.33
C PRO A 735 20.45 -0.78 -36.04
N GLN A 736 20.63 -1.86 -36.81
CA GLN A 736 21.82 -2.70 -36.69
C GLN A 736 23.09 -1.88 -36.97
N LEU A 737 24.04 -1.91 -36.03
CA LEU A 737 25.29 -1.17 -36.11
C LEU A 737 26.42 -2.07 -36.61
N GLN A 738 26.94 -1.78 -37.79
CA GLN A 738 28.17 -2.40 -38.31
C GLN A 738 29.42 -1.89 -37.58
N PRO A 739 30.53 -2.65 -37.56
CA PRO A 739 31.81 -2.17 -37.03
C PRO A 739 32.21 -0.80 -37.62
N GLY A 740 32.50 0.17 -36.75
CA GLY A 740 32.84 1.55 -37.10
C GLY A 740 31.64 2.46 -37.42
N SER A 741 30.40 1.97 -37.33
CA SER A 741 29.19 2.77 -37.57
C SER A 741 28.56 3.31 -36.28
N SER A 742 27.70 4.32 -36.44
CA SER A 742 26.98 4.94 -35.32
C SER A 742 25.54 5.29 -35.68
N ALA A 743 24.65 5.34 -34.68
CA ALA A 743 23.27 5.77 -34.84
C ALA A 743 22.82 6.62 -33.65
N ARG A 744 22.09 7.71 -33.95
CA ARG A 744 21.45 8.59 -32.97
C ARG A 744 19.96 8.28 -32.91
N VAL A 745 19.42 8.09 -31.72
CA VAL A 745 18.02 7.72 -31.45
C VAL A 745 17.44 8.63 -30.39
N LEU A 746 16.20 9.08 -30.62
CA LEU A 746 15.41 9.81 -29.63
C LEU A 746 14.39 8.85 -29.02
N LEU A 747 14.60 8.48 -27.77
CA LEU A 747 13.66 7.64 -27.02
C LEU A 747 12.65 8.52 -26.29
N PRO A 748 11.33 8.43 -26.58
CA PRO A 748 10.33 9.15 -25.81
C PRO A 748 10.34 8.69 -24.34
N MET A 749 10.31 9.64 -23.41
CA MET A 749 10.28 9.36 -21.97
C MET A 749 8.92 9.68 -21.38
N VAL A 750 8.48 8.84 -20.44
CA VAL A 750 7.28 9.05 -19.63
C VAL A 750 7.67 9.32 -18.18
N LEU A 751 6.86 10.11 -17.49
CA LEU A 751 7.06 10.48 -16.08
C LEU A 751 6.15 9.64 -15.18
N PHE A 752 6.49 9.57 -13.89
CA PHE A 752 5.65 8.98 -12.84
C PHE A 752 5.35 7.48 -12.92
N GLN A 753 6.08 6.70 -13.73
CA GLN A 753 5.89 5.24 -13.79
C GLN A 753 6.84 4.50 -12.84
N ASN A 754 8.11 4.91 -12.77
CA ASN A 754 9.16 4.22 -12.00
C ASN A 754 9.66 5.05 -10.82
N ILE A 755 8.77 5.50 -9.92
CA ILE A 755 9.17 6.40 -8.81
C ILE A 755 9.90 5.60 -7.72
N SER A 756 11.06 6.09 -7.26
CA SER A 756 11.77 5.56 -6.09
C SER A 756 11.28 6.21 -4.79
N PRO A 757 10.94 5.44 -3.74
CA PRO A 757 10.67 6.00 -2.42
C PRO A 757 11.98 6.50 -1.78
N GLY A 758 12.02 7.75 -1.33
CA GLY A 758 13.20 8.38 -0.70
C GLY A 758 13.36 9.85 -1.08
N LEU A 759 14.39 10.50 -0.52
CA LEU A 759 14.72 11.90 -0.86
C LEU A 759 15.03 12.04 -2.36
N PRO A 760 14.53 13.11 -3.02
CA PRO A 760 14.79 13.34 -4.44
C PRO A 760 16.30 13.44 -4.73
N ASN A 761 16.79 12.63 -5.67
CA ASN A 761 18.16 12.70 -6.17
C ASN A 761 18.18 12.88 -7.70
N SER A 762 19.32 13.33 -8.23
CA SER A 762 19.52 13.56 -9.67
C SER A 762 20.00 12.32 -10.43
N LEU A 763 20.11 11.14 -9.81
CA LEU A 763 20.76 9.98 -10.42
C LEU A 763 19.77 9.17 -11.27
N LEU A 764 20.07 8.96 -12.55
CA LEU A 764 19.33 8.10 -13.45
C LEU A 764 20.17 6.87 -13.80
N GLN A 765 19.85 5.72 -13.22
CA GLN A 765 20.52 4.47 -13.57
C GLN A 765 19.84 3.80 -14.77
N VAL A 766 20.65 3.45 -15.76
CA VAL A 766 20.22 2.94 -17.06
C VAL A 766 20.92 1.62 -17.35
N ALA A 767 20.16 0.65 -17.83
CA ALA A 767 20.66 -0.63 -18.30
C ALA A 767 20.36 -0.77 -19.80
N VAL A 768 21.39 -1.07 -20.61
CA VAL A 768 21.24 -1.34 -22.05
C VAL A 768 21.80 -2.73 -22.35
N LYS A 769 21.07 -3.51 -23.14
CA LYS A 769 21.55 -4.80 -23.67
C LYS A 769 21.40 -4.85 -25.18
N ASN A 770 22.19 -5.71 -25.81
CA ASN A 770 22.04 -6.10 -27.22
C ASN A 770 22.13 -7.64 -27.31
N ASN A 771 21.98 -8.21 -28.50
CA ASN A 771 21.96 -9.68 -28.66
C ASN A 771 23.35 -10.34 -28.52
N GLN A 772 24.43 -9.59 -28.69
CA GLN A 772 25.79 -10.12 -28.80
C GLN A 772 26.64 -9.91 -27.54
N GLN A 773 26.25 -9.00 -26.65
CA GLN A 773 27.02 -8.55 -25.47
C GLN A 773 26.18 -8.61 -24.19
N PRO A 774 26.83 -8.66 -23.01
CA PRO A 774 26.13 -8.59 -21.72
C PRO A 774 25.40 -7.25 -21.52
N VAL A 775 24.55 -7.21 -20.50
CA VAL A 775 23.84 -5.98 -20.09
C VAL A 775 24.86 -4.98 -19.51
N TRP A 776 24.85 -3.77 -20.04
CA TRP A 776 25.68 -2.65 -19.58
C TRP A 776 24.87 -1.73 -18.68
N TYR A 777 25.41 -1.44 -17.50
CA TYR A 777 24.84 -0.50 -16.54
C TYR A 777 25.67 0.77 -16.51
N PHE A 778 25.01 1.92 -16.61
CA PHE A 778 25.63 3.22 -16.47
C PHE A 778 24.66 4.19 -15.79
N SER A 779 25.18 5.34 -15.34
CA SER A 779 24.38 6.36 -14.67
C SER A 779 24.46 7.67 -15.44
N ASP A 780 23.30 8.31 -15.60
CA ASP A 780 23.15 9.68 -16.10
C ASP A 780 22.67 10.60 -14.98
N LYS A 781 22.70 11.92 -15.21
CA LYS A 781 22.25 12.95 -14.28
C LYS A 781 21.03 13.70 -14.81
N ILE A 782 19.96 13.68 -14.02
CA ILE A 782 18.71 14.37 -14.32
C ILE A 782 18.85 15.85 -13.96
N SER A 783 18.74 16.72 -14.96
CA SER A 783 18.60 18.16 -14.76
C SER A 783 17.14 18.53 -14.51
N LEU A 784 16.86 19.27 -13.44
CA LEU A 784 15.49 19.69 -13.10
C LEU A 784 14.87 20.59 -14.18
N LEU A 785 15.71 21.30 -14.95
CA LEU A 785 15.27 22.22 -16.01
C LEU A 785 14.46 21.50 -17.10
N VAL A 786 14.77 20.24 -17.39
CA VAL A 786 14.07 19.42 -18.40
C VAL A 786 12.62 19.12 -17.98
N LEU A 787 12.33 19.24 -16.68
CA LEU A 787 11.00 19.01 -16.13
C LEU A 787 10.14 20.27 -16.10
N PHE A 788 10.69 21.46 -16.32
CA PHE A 788 9.89 22.68 -16.35
C PHE A 788 8.97 22.73 -17.56
N THR A 789 7.72 23.05 -17.29
CA THR A 789 6.61 23.03 -18.25
C THR A 789 6.29 24.44 -18.76
N GLU A 790 5.74 24.51 -19.98
CA GLU A 790 5.35 25.79 -20.62
C GLU A 790 4.21 26.50 -19.88
N ASP A 791 3.38 25.74 -19.15
CA ASP A 791 2.32 26.25 -18.26
C ASP A 791 2.86 26.86 -16.95
N GLY A 792 4.18 27.08 -16.86
CA GLY A 792 4.82 27.75 -15.73
C GLY A 792 4.72 29.28 -15.74
N ARG A 793 4.13 29.87 -16.78
CA ARG A 793 3.99 31.32 -16.90
C ARG A 793 2.90 31.84 -15.96
N MET A 794 3.28 32.74 -15.05
CA MET A 794 2.34 33.35 -14.10
C MET A 794 2.19 34.86 -14.34
N GLU A 795 1.01 35.39 -14.04
CA GLU A 795 0.81 36.84 -13.94
C GLU A 795 1.29 37.36 -12.58
N ARG A 796 1.65 38.65 -12.50
CA ARG A 796 2.17 39.26 -11.27
C ARG A 796 1.22 39.12 -10.07
N THR A 797 -0.08 39.28 -10.27
CA THR A 797 -1.08 39.15 -9.20
C THR A 797 -1.12 37.72 -8.65
N ASN A 798 -1.16 36.73 -9.54
CA ASN A 798 -1.16 35.32 -9.18
C ASN A 798 0.17 34.91 -8.49
N PHE A 799 1.31 35.44 -8.95
CA PHE A 799 2.60 35.23 -8.29
C PHE A 799 2.57 35.72 -6.83
N LEU A 800 2.06 36.93 -6.57
CA LEU A 800 1.98 37.49 -5.23
C LEU A 800 1.01 36.73 -4.32
N GLU A 801 -0.14 36.31 -4.85
CA GLU A 801 -1.10 35.48 -4.12
C GLU A 801 -0.51 34.12 -3.76
N THR A 802 0.13 33.45 -4.72
CA THR A 802 0.78 32.15 -4.49
C THR A 802 1.95 32.29 -3.50
N TRP A 803 2.76 33.35 -3.61
CA TRP A 803 3.88 33.62 -2.69
C TRP A 803 3.42 33.80 -1.24
N LYS A 804 2.30 34.52 -1.04
CA LYS A 804 1.71 34.73 0.29
C LYS A 804 0.99 33.50 0.84
N SER A 805 0.45 32.65 -0.05
CA SER A 805 -0.26 31.44 0.36
C SER A 805 0.66 30.34 0.90
N LEU A 806 1.94 30.35 0.51
CA LEU A 806 2.92 29.36 0.97
C LEU A 806 3.56 29.79 2.31
N PRO A 807 3.68 28.89 3.29
CA PRO A 807 4.40 29.15 4.55
C PRO A 807 5.86 29.52 4.31
N ASP A 808 6.46 30.28 5.23
CA ASP A 808 7.89 30.66 5.13
C ASP A 808 8.83 29.47 5.34
N SER A 809 8.37 28.38 5.98
CA SER A 809 9.10 27.10 6.05
C SER A 809 9.35 26.44 4.69
N ASN A 810 8.64 26.88 3.65
CA ASN A 810 8.76 26.37 2.28
C ASN A 810 9.72 27.22 1.42
N GLU A 811 10.29 28.27 1.99
CA GLU A 811 11.32 29.07 1.37
C GLU A 811 12.70 28.51 1.70
N VAL A 812 13.47 28.17 0.65
CA VAL A 812 14.85 27.71 0.79
C VAL A 812 15.76 28.66 0.04
N VAL A 813 16.86 29.04 0.67
CA VAL A 813 17.81 30.03 0.15
C VAL A 813 19.21 29.40 0.05
N LYS A 814 19.90 29.64 -1.06
CA LYS A 814 21.29 29.22 -1.26
C LYS A 814 22.10 30.29 -2.00
N ASP A 815 23.31 30.53 -1.52
CA ASP A 815 24.28 31.39 -2.21
C ASP A 815 25.06 30.59 -3.25
N LEU A 816 25.19 31.15 -4.46
CA LEU A 816 25.92 30.60 -5.60
C LEU A 816 27.16 31.47 -5.86
N PRO A 817 28.28 31.25 -5.15
CA PRO A 817 29.43 32.15 -5.16
C PRO A 817 30.22 32.16 -6.49
N SER A 818 30.07 31.11 -7.30
CA SER A 818 30.86 30.90 -8.53
C SER A 818 30.13 31.35 -9.81
N VAL A 819 28.97 31.99 -9.68
CA VAL A 819 28.15 32.49 -10.80
C VAL A 819 28.34 33.99 -10.96
N VAL A 820 28.56 34.46 -12.20
CA VAL A 820 28.66 35.90 -12.53
C VAL A 820 27.55 36.27 -13.51
N VAL A 821 26.72 37.26 -13.14
CA VAL A 821 25.68 37.80 -14.02
C VAL A 821 26.22 39.03 -14.73
N ASN A 822 26.57 38.89 -16.01
CA ASN A 822 27.14 39.97 -16.83
C ASN A 822 26.07 40.88 -17.45
N SER A 823 24.93 40.32 -17.85
CA SER A 823 23.80 41.04 -18.43
C SER A 823 22.50 40.41 -17.98
N VAL A 824 21.62 41.21 -17.40
CA VAL A 824 20.29 40.76 -16.94
C VAL A 824 19.46 40.24 -18.10
N GLU A 825 19.49 40.90 -19.26
CA GLU A 825 18.71 40.52 -20.44
C GLU A 825 19.15 39.16 -20.99
N ALA A 826 20.46 38.96 -21.16
CA ALA A 826 21.00 37.67 -21.61
C ALA A 826 20.72 36.52 -20.62
N THR A 827 20.71 36.82 -19.31
CA THR A 827 20.33 35.85 -18.28
C THR A 827 18.84 35.51 -18.36
N LEU A 828 17.96 36.50 -18.57
CA LEU A 828 16.53 36.26 -18.74
C LEU A 828 16.22 35.43 -19.99
N ASP A 829 16.90 35.67 -21.11
CA ASP A 829 16.74 34.87 -22.33
C ASP A 829 17.16 33.41 -22.11
N ARG A 830 18.27 33.18 -21.39
CA ARG A 830 18.74 31.83 -21.04
C ARG A 830 17.79 31.10 -20.10
N LEU A 831 17.23 31.81 -19.12
CA LEU A 831 16.24 31.27 -18.18
C LEU A 831 14.92 30.95 -18.90
N ALA A 832 14.47 31.84 -19.79
CA ALA A 832 13.27 31.63 -20.60
C ALA A 832 13.38 30.40 -21.51
N ALA A 833 14.55 30.15 -22.10
CA ALA A 833 14.83 28.95 -22.89
C ALA A 833 14.68 27.63 -22.09
N SER A 834 14.75 27.70 -20.76
CA SER A 834 14.55 26.57 -19.84
C SER A 834 13.18 26.58 -19.16
N ASN A 835 12.18 27.28 -19.71
CA ASN A 835 10.83 27.43 -19.13
C ASN A 835 10.80 28.08 -17.73
N MET A 836 11.72 29.01 -17.46
CA MET A 836 11.66 29.89 -16.28
C MET A 836 11.23 31.30 -16.74
N PHE A 837 10.06 31.73 -16.30
CA PHE A 837 9.40 32.92 -16.84
C PHE A 837 9.58 34.13 -15.93
N PHE A 838 9.96 35.26 -16.52
CA PHE A 838 10.14 36.53 -15.80
C PHE A 838 8.81 37.15 -15.34
N ILE A 839 8.76 37.62 -14.09
CA ILE A 839 7.60 38.26 -13.47
C ILE A 839 7.84 39.75 -13.18
N ALA A 840 8.94 40.06 -12.52
CA ALA A 840 9.27 41.42 -12.10
C ALA A 840 10.76 41.56 -11.82
N LYS A 841 11.26 42.79 -11.90
CA LYS A 841 12.59 43.16 -11.43
C LYS A 841 12.49 44.29 -10.43
N ARG A 842 13.33 44.27 -9.40
CA ARG A 842 13.47 45.34 -8.41
C ARG A 842 14.96 45.64 -8.24
N ARG A 843 15.30 46.92 -8.21
CA ARG A 843 16.65 47.36 -7.87
C ARG A 843 16.68 47.78 -6.40
N HIS A 844 17.60 47.20 -5.63
CA HIS A 844 17.84 47.58 -4.24
C HIS A 844 19.32 47.90 -4.06
N ALA A 845 19.65 49.18 -3.88
CA ALA A 845 21.02 49.68 -3.90
C ALA A 845 21.78 49.25 -5.18
N ASN A 846 22.87 48.48 -5.04
CA ASN A 846 23.69 47.95 -6.15
C ASN A 846 23.30 46.52 -6.56
N GLN A 847 22.23 45.95 -6.00
CA GLN A 847 21.75 44.60 -6.32
C GLN A 847 20.51 44.66 -7.22
N GLU A 848 20.50 43.79 -8.24
CA GLU A 848 19.32 43.49 -9.05
C GLU A 848 18.64 42.25 -8.49
N VAL A 849 17.33 42.37 -8.21
CA VAL A 849 16.47 41.28 -7.73
C VAL A 849 15.48 40.93 -8.84
N LEU A 850 15.50 39.69 -9.28
CA LEU A 850 14.65 39.14 -10.35
C LEU A 850 13.67 38.13 -9.75
N TYR A 851 12.39 38.32 -10.05
CA TYR A 851 11.32 37.39 -9.69
C TYR A 851 10.94 36.57 -10.92
N LEU A 852 10.99 35.24 -10.79
CA LEU A 852 10.64 34.30 -11.86
C LEU A 852 9.66 33.23 -11.36
N SER A 853 8.89 32.68 -12.29
CA SER A 853 8.03 31.52 -12.05
C SER A 853 8.42 30.35 -12.95
N ALA A 854 8.39 29.15 -12.40
CA ALA A 854 8.46 27.90 -13.14
C ALA A 854 7.44 26.92 -12.57
N LYS A 855 7.18 25.83 -13.29
CA LYS A 855 6.22 24.80 -12.86
C LYS A 855 6.70 23.43 -13.29
N ILE A 856 6.77 22.51 -12.32
CA ILE A 856 7.09 21.11 -12.57
C ILE A 856 5.81 20.31 -12.87
N PRO A 857 5.91 19.08 -13.41
CA PRO A 857 4.74 18.27 -13.75
C PRO A 857 3.90 17.94 -12.50
N ARG A 858 2.59 17.72 -12.67
CA ARG A 858 1.53 17.78 -11.61
C ARG A 858 1.18 19.20 -11.12
N GLY A 859 1.72 20.23 -11.76
CA GLY A 859 1.27 21.60 -11.58
C GLY A 859 1.85 22.32 -10.36
N THR A 860 2.87 21.75 -9.71
CA THR A 860 3.53 22.37 -8.55
C THR A 860 4.31 23.62 -8.98
N PRO A 861 3.98 24.80 -8.43
CA PRO A 861 4.67 26.04 -8.76
C PRO A 861 6.03 26.12 -8.04
N VAL A 862 7.02 26.68 -8.75
CA VAL A 862 8.34 27.02 -8.21
C VAL A 862 8.51 28.53 -8.39
N LEU A 863 8.38 29.26 -7.27
CA LEU A 863 8.56 30.70 -7.24
C LEU A 863 10.02 31.00 -6.92
N ILE A 864 10.65 31.88 -7.69
CA ILE A 864 12.11 32.05 -7.68
C ILE A 864 12.43 33.52 -7.49
N GLU A 865 13.36 33.80 -6.58
CA GLU A 865 14.01 35.10 -6.42
C GLU A 865 15.51 34.93 -6.68
N LEU A 866 16.05 35.69 -7.65
CA LEU A 866 17.49 35.77 -7.91
C LEU A 866 17.98 37.17 -7.57
N THR A 867 18.92 37.26 -6.64
CA THR A 867 19.57 38.51 -6.25
C THR A 867 21.04 38.47 -6.67
N ALA A 868 21.47 39.40 -7.51
CA ALA A 868 22.84 39.45 -8.02
C ALA A 868 23.34 40.90 -8.14
N VAL A 869 24.66 41.09 -8.03
CA VAL A 869 25.34 42.33 -8.42
C VAL A 869 25.93 42.13 -9.81
N ILE A 870 25.58 42.99 -10.76
CA ILE A 870 26.03 42.85 -12.16
C ILE A 870 27.56 42.92 -12.21
N GLY A 871 28.19 41.94 -12.87
CA GLY A 871 29.63 41.87 -13.07
C GLY A 871 30.45 41.38 -11.87
N ILE A 872 29.81 41.03 -10.75
CA ILE A 872 30.47 40.47 -9.56
C ILE A 872 30.05 39.01 -9.39
N ALA A 873 30.99 38.16 -8.96
CA ALA A 873 30.72 36.77 -8.62
C ALA A 873 29.88 36.67 -7.33
N GLY A 874 28.78 35.93 -7.40
CA GLY A 874 27.87 35.73 -6.28
C GLY A 874 26.42 36.04 -6.66
N VAL A 875 25.60 34.99 -6.74
CA VAL A 875 24.15 35.09 -6.91
C VAL A 875 23.47 34.44 -5.72
N LYS A 876 22.62 35.18 -5.02
CA LYS A 876 21.74 34.62 -3.99
C LYS A 876 20.46 34.14 -4.65
N CYS A 877 20.15 32.86 -4.52
CA CYS A 877 18.94 32.27 -5.08
C CYS A 877 18.03 31.80 -3.95
N ALA A 878 16.78 32.28 -3.95
CA ALA A 878 15.73 31.78 -3.08
C ALA A 878 14.63 31.13 -3.93
N ILE A 879 14.11 30.02 -3.44
CA ILE A 879 12.92 29.38 -4.03
C ILE A 879 11.86 29.16 -2.97
N LYS A 880 10.60 29.32 -3.36
CA LYS A 880 9.43 28.99 -2.55
C LYS A 880 8.53 28.04 -3.33
N THR A 881 8.33 26.84 -2.79
CA THR A 881 7.61 25.74 -3.45
C THR A 881 6.88 24.87 -2.41
N PRO A 882 5.72 24.27 -2.73
CA PRO A 882 5.07 23.29 -1.84
C PRO A 882 5.97 22.13 -1.41
N ASN A 883 6.99 21.78 -2.22
CA ASN A 883 7.90 20.66 -1.97
C ASN A 883 9.35 21.16 -1.78
N PRO A 884 9.74 21.63 -0.59
CA PRO A 884 11.07 22.20 -0.33
C PRO A 884 12.22 21.18 -0.50
N GLU A 885 11.93 19.88 -0.42
CA GLU A 885 12.90 18.79 -0.66
C GLU A 885 13.51 18.80 -2.08
N MET A 886 12.86 19.47 -3.04
CA MET A 886 13.36 19.63 -4.40
C MET A 886 14.43 20.73 -4.55
N ALA A 887 14.62 21.55 -3.51
CA ALA A 887 15.50 22.71 -3.56
C ALA A 887 16.97 22.40 -3.91
N PRO A 888 17.61 21.35 -3.36
CA PRO A 888 18.98 21.02 -3.71
C PRO A 888 19.18 20.76 -5.22
N LEU A 889 18.24 20.03 -5.84
CA LEU A 889 18.25 19.71 -7.27
C LEU A 889 18.01 20.94 -8.14
N PHE A 890 17.14 21.85 -7.67
CA PHE A 890 16.91 23.12 -8.33
C PHE A 890 18.18 23.97 -8.35
N PHE A 891 18.81 24.17 -7.19
CA PHE A 891 20.01 25.02 -7.11
C PHE A 891 21.16 24.48 -7.95
N GLU A 892 21.36 23.17 -7.96
CA GLU A 892 22.38 22.54 -8.81
C GLU A 892 22.13 22.79 -10.30
N SER A 893 20.87 22.66 -10.74
CA SER A 893 20.49 22.86 -12.14
C SER A 893 20.60 24.33 -12.57
N VAL A 894 20.20 25.27 -11.70
CA VAL A 894 20.31 26.71 -11.96
C VAL A 894 21.77 27.17 -11.92
N GLU A 895 22.59 26.65 -11.01
CA GLU A 895 24.02 26.95 -10.96
C GLU A 895 24.72 26.52 -12.25
N ALA A 896 24.40 25.32 -12.78
CA ALA A 896 24.93 24.85 -14.05
C ALA A 896 24.48 25.74 -15.22
N LEU A 897 23.20 26.12 -15.29
CA LEU A 897 22.66 26.98 -16.36
C LEU A 897 23.29 28.39 -16.36
N LEU A 898 23.51 28.97 -15.18
CA LEU A 898 24.04 30.33 -15.06
C LEU A 898 25.56 30.39 -15.28
N LYS A 899 26.30 29.30 -15.07
CA LYS A 899 27.73 29.22 -15.41
C LYS A 899 27.99 29.18 -16.92
N GLY A 900 27.04 28.70 -17.70
CA GLY A 900 27.15 28.58 -19.17
C GLY A 900 27.50 27.16 -19.59
#